data_AF-A0A8H4NQ42-F1
#
_entry.id   AF-A0A8H4NQ42-F1
#
_cell.length_a   1.000
_cell.length_b   1.000
_cell.length_c   1.000
_cell.angle_alpha   90.00
_cell.angle_beta   90.00
_cell.angle_gamma   90.00
#
_symmetry.space_group_name_H-M   'P 1'
#
loop_
_entity.id
_entity.type
_entity.pdbx_description
1 polymer ?
#
loop_
_entity_poly.entity_id
_entity_poly.type
_entity_poly.pdbx_seq_one_letter_code
_entity_poly.pdbx_strand_id
1 'polypeptide(L)'
;MQFKTLFAASLLGFAAAAPEGTKTSPPKTEDSPVPKTFGLVSLRSGSDIHFQHFSAAQGGFSLGLSAKKQNATCQGPGKPSGNAVFRLSEGELFLYSTGKKQQRAYTDRSGMGQGVLRYADRDAGLPRNAETKGWKVDKHGNLNFDNASGFTACPNGPDGSWIVWVATGNSRPGNSDKECLGFNARVAEIEHANSCVYTHPKAILSLYLCLDVYCMPGARDAGLGPYNETCREQAHIVLPPFEVISNYTAEDIKRVTRFEKNETEGVTFREVAVPSEKWFGIWWDTLDSVAYTYKYHDVYGRAMIIFWVVVVAIGVLNHAILKFANLQLVRNHTSKSGGRLWNLYTWTINRITVPATFGDRCAQKVGWGTVPPQIQSWTLFVFLLLNVVLSIIGIRIVPINMYFPSTKKQILRYVSDRTGIISWANFPIIWLFGMRNNLLMWLTGWDFGTYNNFHRWVARIATLQAIVHSIGYSWLVIEEGGWQQYLNWWYYMFWWVGEVATIVMSLLVGASFYWIRRQQYELFLVVHIIMSIALLVTMLAHVSIFNGEYDVFFWVPCFIWVADRVIRALRIAAFNPKLYTWATSVYHPSSNIVRLVIPWSSSVYKPGPGTFYYIHVLNGPRCWESHPFTVATFTDEGEPASKLLGEQAPLLEDNTPEQSLEAIESRDILSEPRTMTFLIRPYDGFTSRLRDTASAEWPKNVPQRVLVDGPYGHTRPLHLFDNVIFVIGGSGIVVPLSYLQLLTGPTAPRTVKIHWAVREPAFALDVLKTDIADALGSTNLSIEIHLTTHTPQDELSEWPSQVMLRRGRIDASTVVRNRSEEILGESLAVVACGPAQMADDARKTVADLLRNGILRIEYFEESFQW
;
A
#
# COMPACT_ATOMS: atom_id res chain seq x y z
N MET A 1 -13.91 -6.02 -10.22
CA MET A 1 -14.02 -7.49 -10.35
C MET A 1 -14.35 -8.05 -8.97
N GLN A 2 -15.58 -8.53 -8.78
CA GLN A 2 -16.02 -9.16 -7.52
C GLN A 2 -16.09 -10.66 -7.73
N PHE A 3 -15.36 -11.43 -6.92
CA PHE A 3 -15.59 -12.86 -6.78
C PHE A 3 -16.57 -13.07 -5.61
N LYS A 4 -17.78 -13.51 -5.93
CA LYS A 4 -18.72 -14.14 -5.00
C LYS A 4 -18.62 -15.65 -5.18
N THR A 5 -18.56 -16.39 -4.09
CA THR A 5 -18.83 -17.83 -4.05
C THR A 5 -19.83 -18.15 -2.95
N LEU A 6 -20.79 -18.98 -3.32
CA LEU A 6 -21.97 -19.47 -2.60
C LEU A 6 -21.66 -20.47 -1.48
N PHE A 7 -22.62 -20.64 -0.56
CA PHE A 7 -23.13 -21.96 -0.17
C PHE A 7 -24.62 -21.90 0.22
N ALA A 8 -25.41 -22.81 -0.37
CA ALA A 8 -26.77 -23.25 0.03
C ALA A 8 -26.62 -24.42 1.04
N ALA A 9 -27.59 -25.03 1.73
CA ALA A 9 -29.06 -25.16 1.74
C ALA A 9 -29.44 -25.64 3.16
N SER A 10 -30.67 -25.56 3.68
CA SER A 10 -31.80 -26.49 3.44
C SER A 10 -32.73 -26.46 4.68
N LEU A 11 -34.05 -26.60 4.50
CA LEU A 11 -34.90 -27.60 5.18
C LEU A 11 -36.41 -27.34 4.95
N LEU A 12 -37.13 -28.47 4.86
CA LEU A 12 -38.49 -28.72 4.41
C LEU A 12 -39.54 -28.74 5.55
N GLY A 13 -40.82 -28.70 5.16
CA GLY A 13 -41.97 -29.29 5.88
C GLY A 13 -42.89 -28.25 6.53
N PHE A 14 -44.22 -28.29 6.48
CA PHE A 14 -45.20 -29.33 6.14
C PHE A 14 -46.50 -28.67 5.68
N ALA A 15 -47.24 -29.34 4.78
CA ALA A 15 -48.64 -29.06 4.50
C ALA A 15 -49.52 -29.99 5.34
N ALA A 16 -50.63 -29.49 5.88
CA ALA A 16 -51.73 -30.28 6.43
C ALA A 16 -53.07 -29.63 6.04
N ALA A 17 -54.01 -30.48 5.65
CA ALA A 17 -55.30 -30.15 5.06
C ALA A 17 -56.45 -30.08 6.09
N ALA A 18 -57.40 -29.15 5.83
CA ALA A 18 -58.87 -29.12 6.00
C ALA A 18 -59.55 -29.67 7.29
N PRO A 19 -60.73 -29.11 7.68
CA PRO A 19 -61.99 -29.53 7.03
C PRO A 19 -63.04 -28.43 6.78
N GLU A 20 -64.02 -28.82 5.97
CA GLU A 20 -65.19 -28.08 5.49
C GLU A 20 -66.16 -27.60 6.58
N GLY A 21 -66.79 -26.45 6.33
CA GLY A 21 -67.96 -25.95 7.06
C GLY A 21 -68.99 -25.35 6.09
N THR A 22 -69.90 -26.22 5.66
CA THR A 22 -71.31 -26.00 5.31
C THR A 22 -71.77 -24.68 4.66
N LYS A 23 -72.30 -24.81 3.44
CA LYS A 23 -73.11 -23.83 2.72
C LYS A 23 -74.35 -23.42 3.53
N THR A 24 -74.51 -22.12 3.75
CA THR A 24 -75.83 -21.48 3.90
C THR A 24 -75.83 -20.18 3.09
N SER A 25 -76.62 -20.16 2.02
CA SER A 25 -76.97 -18.94 1.30
C SER A 25 -78.10 -18.22 2.04
N PRO A 26 -77.95 -16.93 2.34
CA PRO A 26 -79.09 -16.02 2.24
C PRO A 26 -78.67 -14.63 1.68
N PRO A 27 -79.61 -13.70 1.53
CA PRO A 27 -80.52 -13.52 0.41
C PRO A 27 -80.07 -12.34 -0.48
N LYS A 28 -80.71 -12.19 -1.65
CA LYS A 28 -80.63 -10.96 -2.46
C LYS A 28 -81.21 -9.79 -1.67
N THR A 29 -80.47 -8.69 -1.56
CA THR A 29 -80.99 -7.39 -1.11
C THR A 29 -80.32 -6.26 -1.88
N GLU A 30 -81.14 -5.24 -2.13
CA GLU A 30 -81.09 -4.19 -3.15
C GLU A 30 -79.85 -3.29 -3.12
N ASP A 31 -79.40 -2.87 -4.31
CA ASP A 31 -78.34 -1.88 -4.51
C ASP A 31 -78.85 -0.46 -4.24
N SER A 32 -78.25 0.23 -3.27
CA SER A 32 -78.39 1.69 -3.11
C SER A 32 -77.66 2.43 -4.25
N PRO A 33 -78.26 3.42 -4.92
CA PRO A 33 -77.60 4.18 -5.99
C PRO A 33 -76.44 5.02 -5.44
N VAL A 34 -75.28 4.95 -6.10
CA VAL A 34 -74.06 5.72 -5.73
C VAL A 34 -74.32 7.23 -5.87
N PRO A 35 -73.92 8.08 -4.91
CA PRO A 35 -74.09 9.53 -4.99
C PRO A 35 -73.36 10.14 -6.20
N LYS A 36 -73.91 11.21 -6.78
CA LYS A 36 -73.30 11.92 -7.93
C LYS A 36 -71.90 12.48 -7.61
N THR A 37 -71.70 12.95 -6.37
CA THR A 37 -70.42 13.42 -5.82
C THR A 37 -70.33 13.04 -4.35
N PHE A 38 -69.17 12.59 -3.91
CA PHE A 38 -68.98 12.10 -2.55
C PHE A 38 -67.56 12.34 -2.02
N GLY A 39 -67.44 12.42 -0.69
CA GLY A 39 -66.17 12.34 0.02
C GLY A 39 -65.89 10.90 0.47
N LEU A 40 -64.64 10.64 0.85
CA LEU A 40 -64.23 9.37 1.45
C LEU A 40 -63.74 9.60 2.87
N VAL A 41 -64.20 8.73 3.77
CA VAL A 41 -63.89 8.75 5.20
C VAL A 41 -63.33 7.40 5.63
N SER A 42 -62.22 7.38 6.35
CA SER A 42 -61.60 6.14 6.84
C SER A 42 -62.31 5.61 8.09
N LEU A 43 -62.76 4.36 8.02
CA LEU A 43 -63.35 3.61 9.14
C LEU A 43 -62.38 2.57 9.66
N ARG A 44 -61.83 2.83 10.85
CA ARG A 44 -60.98 1.93 11.63
C ARG A 44 -61.04 2.32 13.10
N SER A 45 -62.01 1.77 13.83
CA SER A 45 -62.26 2.10 15.24
C SER A 45 -60.99 1.96 16.09
N GLY A 46 -60.76 2.89 17.00
CA GLY A 46 -59.64 2.86 17.94
C GLY A 46 -58.26 3.21 17.33
N SER A 47 -58.22 3.98 16.24
CA SER A 47 -56.97 4.43 15.61
C SER A 47 -57.01 5.91 15.21
N ASP A 48 -55.85 6.54 15.07
CA ASP A 48 -55.72 7.96 14.69
C ASP A 48 -56.24 8.28 13.29
N ILE A 49 -56.38 7.25 12.46
CA ILE A 49 -56.94 7.35 11.12
C ILE A 49 -58.46 7.22 11.12
N HIS A 50 -59.14 6.98 12.26
CA HIS A 50 -60.59 6.86 12.28
C HIS A 50 -61.26 8.21 12.00
N PHE A 51 -62.27 8.22 11.12
CA PHE A 51 -63.02 9.40 10.68
C PHE A 51 -62.17 10.48 10.00
N GLN A 52 -60.97 10.14 9.55
CA GLN A 52 -60.17 11.04 8.73
C GLN A 52 -60.71 11.05 7.30
N HIS A 53 -60.68 12.22 6.68
CA HIS A 53 -61.06 12.37 5.28
C HIS A 53 -59.86 12.11 4.37
N PHE A 54 -60.14 11.64 3.16
CA PHE A 54 -59.14 11.58 2.10
C PHE A 54 -58.78 12.98 1.64
N SER A 55 -57.50 13.27 1.56
CA SER A 55 -56.92 14.47 1.00
C SER A 55 -56.13 14.10 -0.25
N ALA A 56 -56.13 14.98 -1.26
CA ALA A 56 -55.30 14.83 -2.46
C ALA A 56 -54.24 15.94 -2.49
N ALA A 57 -52.99 15.58 -2.76
CA ALA A 57 -51.89 16.53 -2.94
C ALA A 57 -50.71 15.82 -3.65
N GLN A 58 -49.92 16.55 -4.43
CA GLN A 58 -48.64 16.07 -4.99
C GLN A 58 -48.75 14.72 -5.75
N GLY A 59 -49.86 14.49 -6.44
CA GLY A 59 -50.12 13.23 -7.18
C GLY A 59 -50.36 12.00 -6.31
N GLY A 60 -50.72 12.15 -5.03
CA GLY A 60 -51.02 11.06 -4.09
C GLY A 60 -52.20 11.37 -3.16
N PHE A 61 -52.63 10.35 -2.41
CA PHE A 61 -53.70 10.47 -1.42
C PHE A 61 -53.19 10.23 -0.01
N SER A 62 -53.70 11.03 0.94
CA SER A 62 -53.36 10.89 2.34
C SER A 62 -54.55 11.14 3.27
N LEU A 63 -54.45 10.69 4.52
CA LEU A 63 -55.40 10.95 5.60
C LEU A 63 -54.80 11.96 6.59
N GLY A 64 -55.60 12.93 7.01
CA GLY A 64 -55.18 13.93 8.01
C GLY A 64 -54.26 15.03 7.47
N LEU A 65 -54.21 15.27 6.15
CA LEU A 65 -53.41 16.35 5.56
C LEU A 65 -54.13 17.70 5.71
N SER A 66 -53.42 18.73 6.17
CA SER A 66 -54.01 20.06 6.34
C SER A 66 -54.37 20.74 5.01
N ALA A 67 -55.48 21.48 5.00
CA ALA A 67 -55.95 22.25 3.85
C ALA A 67 -54.90 23.17 3.22
N LYS A 68 -54.01 23.76 4.04
CA LYS A 68 -52.94 24.66 3.59
C LYS A 68 -51.88 23.96 2.73
N LYS A 69 -51.77 22.63 2.84
CA LYS A 69 -50.73 21.82 2.17
C LYS A 69 -51.24 21.07 0.93
N GLN A 70 -52.55 21.08 0.67
CA GLN A 70 -53.12 20.49 -0.54
C GLN A 70 -52.72 21.24 -1.82
N ASN A 71 -52.47 22.56 -1.69
CA ASN A 71 -52.10 23.46 -2.80
C ASN A 71 -53.00 23.25 -4.03
N ALA A 72 -54.31 23.12 -3.77
CA ALA A 72 -55.34 22.85 -4.78
C ALA A 72 -55.97 24.16 -5.26
N THR A 73 -56.38 24.19 -6.53
CA THR A 73 -57.14 25.31 -7.11
C THR A 73 -58.61 24.95 -7.13
N CYS A 74 -59.45 25.62 -6.33
CA CYS A 74 -60.88 25.31 -6.21
C CYS A 74 -61.77 26.45 -6.73
N GLN A 75 -62.90 26.12 -7.36
CA GLN A 75 -63.93 27.06 -7.83
C GLN A 75 -65.18 26.94 -6.94
N GLY A 76 -65.52 28.02 -6.20
CA GLY A 76 -66.67 28.10 -5.27
C GLY A 76 -66.39 29.01 -4.06
N PRO A 77 -67.40 29.36 -3.24
CA PRO A 77 -67.26 30.28 -2.09
C PRO A 77 -66.49 29.71 -0.87
N GLY A 78 -65.95 28.48 -0.95
CA GLY A 78 -65.17 27.85 0.12
C GLY A 78 -63.68 27.71 -0.20
N LYS A 79 -62.81 28.06 0.76
CA LYS A 79 -61.38 27.70 0.75
C LYS A 79 -61.21 26.16 0.70
N PRO A 80 -60.05 25.61 0.28
CA PRO A 80 -59.81 24.17 0.35
C PRO A 80 -60.12 23.66 1.75
N SER A 81 -60.99 22.66 1.86
CA SER A 81 -61.50 22.14 3.14
C SER A 81 -60.58 21.10 3.77
N GLY A 82 -59.47 20.73 3.11
CA GLY A 82 -58.66 19.58 3.50
C GLY A 82 -59.16 18.26 2.90
N ASN A 83 -60.35 18.25 2.30
CA ASN A 83 -61.01 17.02 1.84
C ASN A 83 -61.06 16.97 0.32
N ALA A 84 -60.74 15.80 -0.24
CA ALA A 84 -60.92 15.51 -1.65
C ALA A 84 -62.35 15.05 -1.92
N VAL A 85 -62.93 15.56 -3.01
CA VAL A 85 -64.26 15.18 -3.49
C VAL A 85 -64.09 14.30 -4.73
N PHE A 86 -64.88 13.24 -4.79
CA PHE A 86 -64.78 12.19 -5.79
C PHE A 86 -66.07 12.06 -6.58
N ARG A 87 -65.92 11.54 -7.80
CA ARG A 87 -67.00 11.08 -8.66
C ARG A 87 -66.62 9.75 -9.28
N LEU A 88 -67.54 8.80 -9.25
CA LEU A 88 -67.37 7.50 -9.90
C LEU A 88 -68.04 7.52 -11.28
N SER A 89 -67.35 7.06 -12.32
CA SER A 89 -67.89 6.95 -13.67
C SER A 89 -67.27 5.75 -14.39
N GLU A 90 -68.10 4.84 -14.90
CA GLU A 90 -67.64 3.67 -15.68
C GLU A 90 -66.57 2.79 -14.99
N GLY A 91 -66.63 2.69 -13.66
CA GLY A 91 -65.66 1.92 -12.87
C GLY A 91 -64.30 2.62 -12.65
N GLU A 92 -64.17 3.88 -13.06
CA GLU A 92 -63.04 4.75 -12.78
C GLU A 92 -63.41 5.80 -11.71
N LEU A 93 -62.44 6.14 -10.86
CA LEU A 93 -62.59 7.12 -9.79
C LEU A 93 -61.92 8.44 -10.20
N PHE A 94 -62.70 9.53 -10.23
CA PHE A 94 -62.22 10.86 -10.58
C PHE A 94 -62.27 11.81 -9.38
N LEU A 95 -61.31 12.72 -9.31
CA LEU A 95 -61.40 13.91 -8.45
C LEU A 95 -62.34 14.91 -9.10
N TYR A 96 -63.30 15.41 -8.32
CA TYR A 96 -64.37 16.26 -8.83
C TYR A 96 -63.86 17.64 -9.27
N SER A 97 -63.99 17.93 -10.56
CA SER A 97 -63.78 19.26 -11.14
C SER A 97 -64.82 19.56 -12.22
N THR A 98 -65.33 20.79 -12.24
CA THR A 98 -66.22 21.38 -13.25
C THR A 98 -65.45 21.94 -14.45
N GLY A 99 -64.12 22.01 -14.38
CA GLY A 99 -63.27 22.52 -15.45
C GLY A 99 -62.95 21.49 -16.54
N LYS A 100 -62.26 21.94 -17.60
CA LYS A 100 -61.76 21.07 -18.68
C LYS A 100 -60.72 20.04 -18.20
N LYS A 101 -60.00 20.34 -17.11
CA LYS A 101 -59.01 19.44 -16.52
C LYS A 101 -59.70 18.44 -15.58
N GLN A 102 -59.57 17.16 -15.89
CA GLN A 102 -60.09 16.06 -15.08
C GLN A 102 -58.91 15.26 -14.53
N GLN A 103 -58.98 14.83 -13.27
CA GLN A 103 -57.93 14.04 -12.62
C GLN A 103 -58.50 12.68 -12.22
N ARG A 104 -57.86 11.60 -12.66
CA ARG A 104 -58.27 10.22 -12.38
C ARG A 104 -57.34 9.58 -11.37
N ALA A 105 -57.92 8.80 -10.46
CA ALA A 105 -57.16 7.96 -9.54
C ALA A 105 -56.71 6.68 -10.25
N TYR A 106 -55.52 6.22 -9.90
CA TYR A 106 -54.97 4.95 -10.36
C TYR A 106 -54.22 4.28 -9.22
N THR A 107 -54.06 2.97 -9.32
CA THR A 107 -53.22 2.19 -8.41
C THR A 107 -52.30 1.27 -9.19
N ASP A 108 -51.15 0.90 -8.62
CA ASP A 108 -50.28 -0.13 -9.19
C ASP A 108 -50.14 -1.25 -8.16
N ARG A 109 -50.82 -2.38 -8.38
CA ARG A 109 -50.78 -3.53 -7.46
C ARG A 109 -49.68 -4.53 -7.82
N SER A 110 -48.74 -4.19 -8.70
CA SER A 110 -47.57 -5.04 -8.98
C SER A 110 -46.67 -5.18 -7.76
N GLY A 111 -45.75 -6.16 -7.76
CA GLY A 111 -44.80 -6.33 -6.66
C GLY A 111 -43.93 -5.09 -6.39
N MET A 112 -43.72 -4.23 -7.40
CA MET A 112 -43.02 -2.95 -7.25
C MET A 112 -43.96 -1.80 -6.83
N GLY A 113 -45.20 -1.78 -7.33
CA GLY A 113 -46.18 -0.74 -7.02
C GLY A 113 -46.91 -0.93 -5.70
N GLN A 114 -46.95 -2.15 -5.17
CA GLN A 114 -47.48 -2.58 -3.86
C GLN A 114 -48.87 -2.07 -3.47
N GLY A 115 -49.65 -1.56 -4.43
CA GLY A 115 -50.97 -0.98 -4.24
C GLY A 115 -50.98 0.53 -4.01
N VAL A 116 -49.95 1.28 -4.41
CA VAL A 116 -49.90 2.73 -4.17
C VAL A 116 -51.14 3.41 -4.77
N LEU A 117 -51.80 4.29 -4.03
CA LEU A 117 -52.97 5.02 -4.53
C LEU A 117 -52.56 6.45 -4.93
N ARG A 118 -52.68 6.75 -6.23
CA ARG A 118 -52.22 8.02 -6.82
C ARG A 118 -53.26 8.60 -7.76
N TYR A 119 -53.04 9.83 -8.21
CA TYR A 119 -53.86 10.44 -9.26
C TYR A 119 -53.00 11.11 -10.31
N ALA A 120 -53.54 11.22 -11.52
CA ALA A 120 -52.96 11.97 -12.63
C ALA A 120 -54.04 12.66 -13.45
N ASP A 121 -53.66 13.66 -14.24
CA ASP A 121 -54.55 14.25 -15.23
C ASP A 121 -55.05 13.17 -16.21
N ARG A 122 -56.31 13.25 -16.65
CA ARG A 122 -56.97 12.23 -17.48
C ARG A 122 -56.19 11.94 -18.76
N ASP A 123 -55.61 12.98 -19.34
CA ASP A 123 -54.86 12.92 -20.61
C ASP A 123 -53.36 12.64 -20.40
N ALA A 124 -52.91 12.43 -19.15
CA ALA A 124 -51.53 12.09 -18.85
C ALA A 124 -51.24 10.59 -19.06
N GLY A 125 -50.04 10.29 -19.58
CA GLY A 125 -49.49 8.93 -19.62
C GLY A 125 -49.36 8.36 -18.22
N LEU A 126 -49.81 7.12 -18.04
CA LEU A 126 -49.74 6.41 -16.76
C LEU A 126 -48.60 5.38 -16.76
N PRO A 127 -48.07 5.01 -15.58
CA PRO A 127 -47.13 3.90 -15.46
C PRO A 127 -47.67 2.62 -16.10
N ARG A 128 -46.79 1.78 -16.65
CA ARG A 128 -47.14 0.56 -17.39
C ARG A 128 -48.11 -0.38 -16.65
N ASN A 129 -47.97 -0.47 -15.33
CA ASN A 129 -48.79 -1.35 -14.47
C ASN A 129 -49.92 -0.61 -13.75
N ALA A 130 -50.20 0.64 -14.13
CA ALA A 130 -51.26 1.41 -13.52
C ALA A 130 -52.65 0.86 -13.91
N GLU A 131 -53.45 0.57 -12.91
CA GLU A 131 -54.84 0.14 -13.01
C GLU A 131 -55.75 1.34 -12.68
N THR A 132 -56.60 1.75 -13.61
CA THR A 132 -57.54 2.87 -13.42
C THR A 132 -58.99 2.43 -13.24
N LYS A 133 -59.32 1.22 -13.69
CA LYS A 133 -60.66 0.61 -13.65
C LYS A 133 -60.73 -0.44 -12.55
N GLY A 134 -61.91 -0.59 -11.94
CA GLY A 134 -62.16 -1.55 -10.86
C GLY A 134 -62.78 -0.93 -9.60
N TRP A 135 -63.00 0.38 -9.60
CA TRP A 135 -63.61 1.12 -8.50
C TRP A 135 -65.11 0.84 -8.42
N LYS A 136 -65.58 0.39 -7.26
CA LYS A 136 -67.01 0.12 -6.98
C LYS A 136 -67.35 0.47 -5.54
N VAL A 137 -68.57 0.92 -5.32
CA VAL A 137 -69.12 1.08 -3.96
C VAL A 137 -69.90 -0.18 -3.65
N ASP A 138 -69.62 -0.81 -2.51
CA ASP A 138 -70.32 -2.02 -2.08
C ASP A 138 -71.69 -1.71 -1.46
N LYS A 139 -72.49 -2.75 -1.21
CA LYS A 139 -73.78 -2.66 -0.51
C LYS A 139 -73.71 -2.04 0.89
N HIS A 140 -72.51 -2.01 1.46
CA HIS A 140 -72.24 -1.38 2.76
C HIS A 140 -71.78 0.06 2.59
N GLY A 141 -71.85 0.66 1.40
CA GLY A 141 -71.46 2.06 1.16
C GLY A 141 -69.95 2.32 1.27
N ASN A 142 -69.11 1.30 1.18
CA ASN A 142 -67.66 1.45 1.16
C ASN A 142 -67.14 1.41 -0.28
N LEU A 143 -66.20 2.30 -0.60
CA LEU A 143 -65.45 2.24 -1.84
C LEU A 143 -64.47 1.08 -1.77
N ASN A 144 -64.40 0.28 -2.84
CA ASN A 144 -63.45 -0.82 -2.99
C ASN A 144 -62.86 -0.82 -4.41
N PHE A 145 -61.69 -1.46 -4.55
CA PHE A 145 -61.04 -1.68 -5.84
C PHE A 145 -60.95 -3.19 -6.14
N ASP A 146 -61.73 -3.66 -7.11
CA ASP A 146 -61.82 -5.07 -7.52
C ASP A 146 -61.95 -6.07 -6.34
N ASN A 147 -60.92 -6.90 -6.14
CA ASN A 147 -60.81 -7.94 -5.13
C ASN A 147 -59.90 -7.53 -3.95
N ALA A 148 -59.53 -6.25 -3.85
CA ALA A 148 -58.75 -5.76 -2.73
C ALA A 148 -59.58 -5.81 -1.43
N SER A 149 -58.92 -6.17 -0.32
CA SER A 149 -59.56 -6.29 1.00
C SER A 149 -59.71 -4.94 1.73
N GLY A 150 -59.89 -3.85 0.99
CA GLY A 150 -59.93 -2.47 1.50
C GLY A 150 -58.65 -1.67 1.22
N PHE A 151 -58.31 -0.76 2.12
CA PHE A 151 -57.15 0.14 1.99
C PHE A 151 -56.19 -0.04 3.16
N THR A 152 -54.95 0.40 2.99
CA THR A 152 -53.92 0.43 4.03
C THR A 152 -53.38 1.85 4.13
N ALA A 153 -53.34 2.39 5.34
CA ALA A 153 -52.76 3.70 5.63
C ALA A 153 -51.41 3.53 6.32
N CYS A 154 -50.34 4.06 5.74
CA CYS A 154 -49.00 3.98 6.30
C CYS A 154 -48.56 5.32 6.91
N PRO A 155 -47.93 5.31 8.09
CA PRO A 155 -47.40 6.52 8.70
C PRO A 155 -46.18 7.03 7.90
N ASN A 156 -45.79 8.30 8.09
CA ASN A 156 -44.73 9.03 7.37
C ASN A 156 -45.19 9.81 6.12
N GLY A 157 -46.48 10.14 6.02
CA GLY A 157 -46.93 11.17 5.07
C GLY A 157 -46.47 12.58 5.48
N PRO A 158 -46.54 13.54 4.56
CA PRO A 158 -46.18 14.93 4.84
C PRO A 158 -47.00 15.49 6.01
N ASP A 159 -46.36 16.25 6.91
CA ASP A 159 -47.01 16.91 8.07
C ASP A 159 -47.67 15.93 9.07
N GLY A 160 -47.13 14.71 9.19
CA GLY A 160 -47.70 13.68 10.07
C GLY A 160 -48.94 12.98 9.51
N SER A 161 -49.30 13.25 8.25
CA SER A 161 -50.40 12.55 7.56
C SER A 161 -50.07 11.09 7.27
N TRP A 162 -51.09 10.32 6.87
CA TRP A 162 -50.94 8.90 6.53
C TRP A 162 -51.13 8.68 5.04
N ILE A 163 -50.18 8.03 4.37
CA ILE A 163 -50.24 7.76 2.93
C ILE A 163 -51.18 6.58 2.68
N VAL A 164 -52.08 6.70 1.71
CA VAL A 164 -53.09 5.67 1.41
C VAL A 164 -52.63 4.74 0.29
N TRP A 165 -52.85 3.44 0.51
CA TRP A 165 -52.60 2.35 -0.43
C TRP A 165 -53.86 1.49 -0.58
N VAL A 166 -54.07 0.91 -1.75
CA VAL A 166 -55.01 -0.19 -1.96
C VAL A 166 -54.40 -1.46 -1.38
N ALA A 167 -55.14 -2.19 -0.54
CA ALA A 167 -54.60 -3.34 0.16
C ALA A 167 -54.27 -4.50 -0.80
N THR A 168 -53.02 -4.94 -0.80
CA THR A 168 -52.49 -6.04 -1.64
C THR A 168 -52.09 -7.28 -0.82
N GLY A 169 -52.39 -7.30 0.47
CA GLY A 169 -51.95 -8.35 1.41
C GLY A 169 -50.55 -8.12 2.00
N ASN A 170 -49.81 -7.12 1.53
CA ASN A 170 -48.58 -6.66 2.18
C ASN A 170 -48.93 -5.80 3.42
N SER A 171 -48.39 -6.14 4.59
CA SER A 171 -48.60 -5.41 5.84
C SER A 171 -47.79 -4.11 5.95
N ARG A 172 -46.78 -3.92 5.08
CA ARG A 172 -45.90 -2.75 5.03
C ARG A 172 -45.62 -2.30 3.59
N PRO A 173 -46.65 -1.87 2.84
CA PRO A 173 -46.43 -1.35 1.49
C PRO A 173 -45.57 -0.09 1.54
N GLY A 174 -44.70 0.08 0.54
CA GLY A 174 -43.62 1.05 0.52
C GLY A 174 -42.35 0.62 1.27
N ASN A 175 -42.38 -0.45 2.08
CA ASN A 175 -41.36 -0.80 3.11
C ASN A 175 -41.39 0.11 4.35
N SER A 176 -42.55 0.61 4.77
CA SER A 176 -42.66 1.48 5.96
C SER A 176 -42.01 0.89 7.23
N ASP A 177 -41.25 1.71 7.97
CA ASP A 177 -40.61 1.33 9.24
C ASP A 177 -41.60 0.97 10.36
N LYS A 178 -42.81 1.54 10.30
CA LYS A 178 -43.90 1.31 11.26
C LYS A 178 -45.02 0.49 10.64
N GLU A 179 -45.78 -0.20 11.48
CA GLU A 179 -46.92 -1.01 11.06
C GLU A 179 -48.01 -0.13 10.41
N CYS A 180 -48.41 -0.49 9.19
CA CYS A 180 -49.50 0.20 8.50
C CYS A 180 -50.86 -0.31 8.94
N LEU A 181 -51.85 0.57 8.81
CA LEU A 181 -53.19 0.33 9.31
C LEU A 181 -54.17 0.07 8.15
N GLY A 182 -54.61 -1.18 7.98
CA GLY A 182 -55.77 -1.52 7.15
C GLY A 182 -57.09 -0.83 7.59
N PHE A 183 -57.87 -0.27 6.68
CA PHE A 183 -59.13 0.44 6.95
C PHE A 183 -60.13 0.33 5.78
N ASN A 184 -61.40 0.59 6.06
CA ASN A 184 -62.45 0.68 5.05
C ASN A 184 -62.72 2.15 4.69
N ALA A 185 -62.84 2.49 3.41
CA ALA A 185 -63.15 3.85 2.97
C ALA A 185 -64.66 4.00 2.73
N ARG A 186 -65.35 4.70 3.63
CA ARG A 186 -66.80 4.95 3.56
C ARG A 186 -67.10 6.12 2.65
N VAL A 187 -68.10 5.96 1.79
CA VAL A 187 -68.67 7.02 0.96
C VAL A 187 -69.55 7.92 1.82
N ALA A 188 -69.26 9.22 1.80
CA ALA A 188 -70.07 10.26 2.42
C ALA A 188 -70.61 11.18 1.32
N GLU A 189 -71.92 11.24 1.13
CA GLU A 189 -72.55 12.09 0.11
C GLU A 189 -72.29 13.58 0.38
N ILE A 190 -72.03 14.34 -0.70
CA ILE A 190 -71.79 15.78 -0.62
C ILE A 190 -72.76 16.48 -1.59
N GLU A 191 -73.76 17.17 -1.02
CA GLU A 191 -74.78 17.91 -1.78
C GLU A 191 -74.21 19.14 -2.51
N HIS A 192 -73.24 19.81 -1.90
CA HIS A 192 -72.58 21.01 -2.45
C HIS A 192 -71.06 20.78 -2.60
N ALA A 193 -70.67 20.11 -3.68
CA ALA A 193 -69.27 19.77 -3.95
C ALA A 193 -68.46 20.96 -4.46
N ASN A 194 -67.32 21.24 -3.81
CA ASN A 194 -66.33 22.19 -4.33
C ASN A 194 -65.55 21.55 -5.48
N SER A 195 -65.49 22.24 -6.62
CA SER A 195 -64.69 21.83 -7.78
C SER A 195 -63.23 22.16 -7.53
N CYS A 196 -62.34 21.16 -7.47
CA CYS A 196 -60.91 21.36 -7.15
C CYS A 196 -59.98 20.62 -8.12
N VAL A 197 -58.84 21.24 -8.44
CA VAL A 197 -57.73 20.63 -9.20
C VAL A 197 -56.48 20.62 -8.33
N TYR A 198 -55.84 19.46 -8.18
CA TYR A 198 -54.74 19.21 -7.25
C TYR A 198 -53.38 19.16 -7.97
N THR A 199 -52.31 19.52 -7.27
CA THR A 199 -50.99 19.77 -7.89
C THR A 199 -50.13 18.51 -8.08
N HIS A 200 -49.34 18.49 -9.17
CA HIS A 200 -48.23 17.56 -9.38
C HIS A 200 -46.91 18.11 -8.81
N PRO A 201 -45.92 17.25 -8.49
CA PRO A 201 -44.60 17.71 -8.04
C PRO A 201 -43.80 18.35 -9.19
N LYS A 202 -43.89 19.69 -9.31
CA LYS A 202 -43.21 20.47 -10.36
C LYS A 202 -41.68 20.33 -10.35
N ALA A 203 -41.08 20.06 -9.19
CA ALA A 203 -39.65 19.82 -9.07
C ALA A 203 -39.18 18.56 -9.82
N ILE A 204 -40.01 17.51 -9.85
CA ILE A 204 -39.70 16.28 -10.60
C ILE A 204 -39.76 16.57 -12.10
N LEU A 205 -40.76 17.33 -12.56
CA LEU A 205 -40.85 17.75 -13.96
C LEU A 205 -39.62 18.58 -14.37
N SER A 206 -39.19 19.53 -13.53
CA SER A 206 -37.97 20.32 -13.78
C SER A 206 -36.72 19.45 -13.89
N LEU A 207 -36.56 18.45 -13.01
CA LEU A 207 -35.42 17.52 -13.05
C LEU A 207 -35.42 16.70 -14.35
N TYR A 208 -36.56 16.12 -14.72
CA TYR A 208 -36.67 15.26 -15.90
C TYR A 208 -36.50 16.07 -17.20
N LEU A 209 -37.04 17.29 -17.27
CA LEU A 209 -36.81 18.20 -18.38
C LEU A 209 -35.36 18.66 -18.47
N CYS A 210 -34.68 18.91 -17.35
CA CYS A 210 -33.25 19.24 -17.34
C CYS A 210 -32.42 18.08 -17.94
N LEU A 211 -32.70 16.84 -17.52
CA LEU A 211 -32.07 15.64 -18.08
C LEU A 211 -32.42 15.43 -19.55
N ASP A 212 -33.64 15.74 -19.98
CA ASP A 212 -34.04 15.65 -21.39
C ASP A 212 -33.27 16.64 -22.26
N VAL A 213 -33.16 17.89 -21.80
CA VAL A 213 -32.50 18.97 -22.54
C VAL A 213 -30.99 18.79 -22.63
N TYR A 214 -30.35 18.35 -21.55
CA TYR A 214 -28.88 18.40 -21.43
C TYR A 214 -28.18 17.04 -21.44
N CYS A 215 -28.89 15.92 -21.24
CA CYS A 215 -28.27 14.59 -21.15
C CYS A 215 -28.66 13.67 -22.31
N MET A 216 -27.70 12.83 -22.73
CA MET A 216 -27.93 11.76 -23.70
C MET A 216 -28.85 10.68 -23.12
N PRO A 217 -29.68 9.98 -23.93
CA PRO A 217 -30.65 9.00 -23.44
C PRO A 217 -30.09 7.99 -22.43
N GLY A 218 -28.95 7.35 -22.72
CA GLY A 218 -28.34 6.39 -21.79
C GLY A 218 -27.76 7.02 -20.50
N ALA A 219 -27.43 8.31 -20.51
CA ALA A 219 -26.94 9.01 -19.32
C ALA A 219 -28.09 9.40 -18.37
N ARG A 220 -29.32 9.53 -18.89
CA ARG A 220 -30.51 9.86 -18.08
C ARG A 220 -30.83 8.72 -17.11
N ASP A 221 -30.88 7.49 -17.62
CA ASP A 221 -31.17 6.30 -16.82
C ASP A 221 -30.07 6.03 -15.79
N ALA A 222 -28.80 6.14 -16.21
CA ALA A 222 -27.65 6.00 -15.31
C ALA A 222 -27.63 7.07 -14.22
N GLY A 223 -27.99 8.31 -14.56
CA GLY A 223 -28.08 9.42 -13.61
C GLY A 223 -29.23 9.25 -12.61
N LEU A 224 -30.39 8.78 -13.05
CA LEU A 224 -31.59 8.60 -12.20
C LEU A 224 -31.53 7.35 -11.32
N GLY A 225 -30.74 6.33 -11.68
CA GLY A 225 -30.62 5.07 -10.94
C GLY A 225 -30.34 5.25 -9.44
N PRO A 226 -29.24 5.92 -9.05
CA PRO A 226 -28.90 6.15 -7.64
C PRO A 226 -29.95 6.98 -6.89
N TYR A 227 -30.57 7.97 -7.55
CA TYR A 227 -31.65 8.76 -6.94
C TYR A 227 -32.89 7.90 -6.70
N ASN A 228 -33.24 7.01 -7.62
CA ASN A 228 -34.37 6.10 -7.46
C ASN A 228 -34.14 5.08 -6.35
N GLU A 229 -32.92 4.54 -6.24
CA GLU A 229 -32.51 3.66 -5.15
C GLU A 229 -32.62 4.37 -3.79
N THR A 230 -32.08 5.59 -3.69
CA THR A 230 -32.18 6.41 -2.49
C THR A 230 -33.64 6.72 -2.12
N CYS A 231 -34.47 7.10 -3.10
CA CYS A 231 -35.91 7.34 -2.90
C CYS A 231 -36.64 6.09 -2.40
N ARG A 232 -36.26 4.92 -2.91
CA ARG A 232 -36.84 3.63 -2.51
C ARG A 232 -36.43 3.25 -1.09
N GLU A 233 -35.16 3.46 -0.73
CA GLU A 233 -34.60 3.12 0.57
C GLU A 233 -35.07 4.08 1.68
N GLN A 234 -34.99 5.39 1.44
CA GLN A 234 -35.21 6.40 2.49
C GLN A 234 -36.65 6.90 2.56
N ALA A 235 -37.32 6.99 1.41
CA ALA A 235 -38.63 7.62 1.31
C ALA A 235 -39.73 6.64 0.88
N HIS A 236 -39.40 5.35 0.68
CA HIS A 236 -40.37 4.30 0.38
C HIS A 236 -41.22 4.61 -0.88
N ILE A 237 -40.63 5.36 -1.81
CA ILE A 237 -41.26 5.80 -3.06
C ILE A 237 -40.36 5.51 -4.24
N VAL A 238 -40.98 5.28 -5.40
CA VAL A 238 -40.28 5.11 -6.68
C VAL A 238 -40.42 6.40 -7.49
N LEU A 239 -39.33 6.83 -8.13
CA LEU A 239 -39.38 7.94 -9.07
C LEU A 239 -40.26 7.57 -10.27
N PRO A 240 -41.09 8.51 -10.79
CA PRO A 240 -41.93 8.23 -11.94
C PRO A 240 -41.06 7.94 -13.18
N PRO A 241 -41.56 7.16 -14.15
CA PRO A 241 -40.77 6.86 -15.33
C PRO A 241 -40.70 8.10 -16.26
N PHE A 242 -39.80 8.07 -17.26
CA PHE A 242 -39.48 9.25 -18.08
C PHE A 242 -40.67 9.77 -18.89
N GLU A 243 -41.71 8.94 -19.10
CA GLU A 243 -42.97 9.33 -19.73
C GLU A 243 -43.73 10.42 -18.96
N VAL A 244 -43.33 10.76 -17.74
CA VAL A 244 -43.92 11.87 -16.97
C VAL A 244 -43.80 13.23 -17.69
N ILE A 245 -42.83 13.38 -18.60
CA ILE A 245 -42.67 14.58 -19.44
C ILE A 245 -43.15 14.39 -20.88
N SER A 246 -43.81 13.27 -21.22
CA SER A 246 -44.28 12.97 -22.58
C SER A 246 -45.23 14.02 -23.16
N ASN A 247 -45.94 14.76 -22.30
CA ASN A 247 -46.84 15.84 -22.69
C ASN A 247 -46.13 17.16 -23.05
N TYR A 248 -44.80 17.25 -22.91
CA TYR A 248 -44.02 18.43 -23.31
C TYR A 248 -43.56 18.29 -24.77
N THR A 249 -44.03 19.18 -25.64
CA THR A 249 -43.53 19.28 -27.01
C THR A 249 -42.20 20.05 -27.06
N ALA A 250 -41.46 19.93 -28.16
CA ALA A 250 -40.23 20.70 -28.37
C ALA A 250 -40.44 22.23 -28.25
N GLU A 251 -41.62 22.72 -28.65
CA GLU A 251 -41.98 24.14 -28.51
C GLU A 251 -42.32 24.51 -27.07
N ASP A 252 -42.91 23.59 -26.29
CA ASP A 252 -43.14 23.80 -24.86
C ASP A 252 -41.81 23.88 -24.09
N ILE A 253 -40.85 23.00 -24.43
CA ILE A 253 -39.51 22.98 -23.82
C ILE A 253 -38.76 24.29 -24.06
N LYS A 254 -38.91 24.90 -25.25
CA LYS A 254 -38.32 26.23 -25.53
C LYS A 254 -38.91 27.35 -24.67
N ARG A 255 -40.16 27.21 -24.24
CA ARG A 255 -40.88 28.20 -23.42
C ARG A 255 -40.70 27.99 -21.91
N VAL A 256 -40.10 26.87 -21.50
CA VAL A 256 -39.80 26.62 -20.08
C VAL A 256 -38.86 27.70 -19.55
N THR A 257 -39.17 28.23 -18.37
CA THR A 257 -38.36 29.26 -17.71
C THR A 257 -36.92 28.77 -17.51
N ARG A 258 -35.96 29.60 -17.93
CA ARG A 258 -34.53 29.32 -17.80
C ARG A 258 -33.92 30.25 -16.77
N PHE A 259 -33.27 29.69 -15.76
CA PHE A 259 -32.63 30.48 -14.71
C PHE A 259 -31.11 30.52 -14.87
N GLU A 260 -30.54 31.66 -14.55
CA GLU A 260 -29.11 31.93 -14.49
C GLU A 260 -28.55 31.79 -13.06
N LYS A 261 -27.22 31.83 -12.92
CA LYS A 261 -26.52 31.72 -11.63
C LYS A 261 -27.02 32.71 -10.57
N ASN A 262 -27.28 33.96 -10.95
CA ASN A 262 -27.70 35.02 -10.03
C ASN A 262 -29.15 34.88 -9.55
N GLU A 263 -29.92 33.94 -10.12
CA GLU A 263 -31.33 33.72 -9.81
C GLU A 263 -31.54 32.48 -8.92
N THR A 264 -30.48 31.80 -8.48
CA THR A 264 -30.58 30.54 -7.72
C THR A 264 -30.59 30.70 -6.20
N GLU A 265 -30.08 31.81 -5.65
CA GLU A 265 -29.93 31.97 -4.20
C GLU A 265 -31.24 32.41 -3.53
N GLY A 266 -31.82 31.54 -2.68
CA GLY A 266 -33.00 31.86 -1.87
C GLY A 266 -34.33 31.92 -2.65
N VAL A 267 -34.33 31.55 -3.93
CA VAL A 267 -35.51 31.63 -4.81
C VAL A 267 -36.21 30.27 -4.90
N THR A 268 -37.51 30.25 -4.61
CA THR A 268 -38.37 29.08 -4.90
C THR A 268 -39.17 29.32 -6.18
N PHE A 269 -38.86 28.58 -7.24
CA PHE A 269 -39.63 28.64 -8.48
C PHE A 269 -41.02 28.02 -8.28
N ARG A 270 -42.06 28.79 -8.62
CA ARG A 270 -43.47 28.31 -8.55
C ARG A 270 -43.90 27.56 -9.81
N GLU A 271 -43.08 27.61 -10.85
CA GLU A 271 -43.27 26.98 -12.15
C GLU A 271 -42.13 26.02 -12.46
N VAL A 272 -42.29 25.26 -13.53
CA VAL A 272 -41.22 24.38 -14.04
C VAL A 272 -40.14 25.26 -14.63
N ALA A 273 -38.91 25.05 -14.20
CA ALA A 273 -37.77 25.84 -14.60
C ALA A 273 -36.54 24.95 -14.73
N VAL A 274 -35.69 25.24 -15.72
CA VAL A 274 -34.45 24.51 -16.00
C VAL A 274 -33.28 25.49 -16.02
N PRO A 275 -32.03 25.07 -15.76
CA PRO A 275 -30.90 25.98 -15.86
C PRO A 275 -30.75 26.47 -17.31
N SER A 276 -30.23 27.68 -17.50
CA SER A 276 -29.80 28.13 -18.82
C SER A 276 -28.63 27.28 -19.35
N GLU A 277 -28.38 27.32 -20.66
CA GLU A 277 -27.30 26.54 -21.27
C GLU A 277 -25.93 26.96 -20.72
N LYS A 278 -25.73 28.27 -20.53
CA LYS A 278 -24.53 28.82 -19.89
C LYS A 278 -24.37 28.33 -18.45
N TRP A 279 -25.46 28.33 -17.69
CA TRP A 279 -25.43 27.92 -16.29
C TRP A 279 -25.17 26.42 -16.13
N PHE A 280 -25.83 25.61 -16.96
CA PHE A 280 -25.57 24.17 -17.04
C PHE A 280 -24.11 23.90 -17.44
N GLY A 281 -23.59 24.60 -18.46
CA GLY A 281 -22.21 24.48 -18.93
C GLY A 281 -21.18 24.73 -17.84
N ILE A 282 -21.38 25.73 -16.96
CA ILE A 282 -20.48 25.99 -15.82
C ILE A 282 -20.42 24.80 -14.85
N TRP A 283 -21.58 24.20 -14.54
CA TRP A 283 -21.63 23.01 -13.68
C TRP A 283 -21.01 21.80 -14.37
N TRP A 284 -21.29 21.60 -15.65
CA TRP A 284 -20.69 20.54 -16.45
C TRP A 284 -19.16 20.64 -16.45
N ASP A 285 -18.62 21.82 -16.79
CA ASP A 285 -17.18 22.08 -16.80
C ASP A 285 -16.57 21.89 -15.40
N THR A 286 -17.27 22.31 -14.34
CA THR A 286 -16.83 22.08 -12.96
C THR A 286 -16.71 20.59 -12.63
N LEU A 287 -17.77 19.81 -12.91
CA LEU A 287 -17.85 18.40 -12.58
C LEU A 287 -16.87 17.58 -13.43
N ASP A 288 -16.79 17.87 -14.74
CA ASP A 288 -15.83 17.25 -15.64
C ASP A 288 -14.39 17.55 -15.21
N SER A 289 -14.08 18.80 -14.87
CA SER A 289 -12.75 19.20 -14.40
C SER A 289 -12.35 18.47 -13.10
N VAL A 290 -13.26 18.35 -12.14
CA VAL A 290 -13.03 17.61 -10.88
C VAL A 290 -12.85 16.13 -11.16
N ALA A 291 -13.78 15.50 -11.90
CA ALA A 291 -13.74 14.08 -12.22
C ALA A 291 -12.48 13.70 -13.00
N TYR A 292 -12.10 14.52 -13.99
CA TYR A 292 -10.86 14.38 -14.74
C TYR A 292 -9.66 14.40 -13.79
N THR A 293 -9.54 15.44 -12.97
CA THR A 293 -8.37 15.63 -12.11
C THR A 293 -8.26 14.51 -11.07
N TYR A 294 -9.37 14.08 -10.48
CA TYR A 294 -9.43 13.01 -9.47
C TYR A 294 -9.10 11.64 -10.05
N LYS A 295 -9.59 11.33 -11.25
CA LYS A 295 -9.16 10.13 -11.97
C LYS A 295 -7.65 10.12 -12.17
N TYR A 296 -7.07 11.25 -12.56
CA TYR A 296 -5.63 11.32 -12.71
C TYR A 296 -4.90 11.20 -11.37
N HIS A 297 -5.42 11.74 -10.25
CA HIS A 297 -4.82 11.62 -8.90
C HIS A 297 -4.47 10.17 -8.60
N ASP A 298 -5.47 9.33 -8.75
CA ASP A 298 -5.42 7.90 -8.53
C ASP A 298 -4.52 7.16 -9.54
N VAL A 299 -4.63 7.50 -10.85
CA VAL A 299 -3.75 6.93 -11.89
C VAL A 299 -2.27 7.22 -11.64
N TYR A 300 -1.91 8.44 -11.23
CA TYR A 300 -0.51 8.80 -11.00
C TYR A 300 0.03 8.22 -9.68
N GLY A 301 -0.79 8.07 -8.65
CA GLY A 301 -0.44 7.29 -7.46
C GLY A 301 -0.07 5.86 -7.82
N ARG A 302 -0.91 5.18 -8.62
CA ARG A 302 -0.60 3.83 -9.15
C ARG A 302 0.64 3.79 -10.04
N ALA A 303 0.89 4.84 -10.82
CA ALA A 303 2.06 4.90 -11.70
C ALA A 303 3.38 4.78 -10.93
N MET A 304 3.47 5.31 -9.70
CA MET A 304 4.69 5.16 -8.87
C MET A 304 4.94 3.71 -8.48
N ILE A 305 3.88 2.97 -8.14
CA ILE A 305 3.96 1.56 -7.79
C ILE A 305 4.35 0.75 -9.02
N ILE A 306 3.71 1.00 -10.16
CA ILE A 306 4.01 0.33 -11.44
C ILE A 306 5.46 0.59 -11.85
N PHE A 307 5.97 1.81 -11.70
CA PHE A 307 7.37 2.13 -11.97
C PHE A 307 8.33 1.20 -11.20
N TRP A 308 8.13 1.05 -9.89
CA TRP A 308 8.99 0.20 -9.08
C TRP A 308 8.80 -1.29 -9.36
N VAL A 309 7.58 -1.72 -9.69
CA VAL A 309 7.32 -3.10 -10.16
C VAL A 309 8.11 -3.39 -11.43
N VAL A 310 8.13 -2.47 -12.39
CA VAL A 310 8.90 -2.60 -13.64
C VAL A 310 10.40 -2.63 -13.36
N VAL A 311 10.91 -1.73 -12.51
CA VAL A 311 12.33 -1.70 -12.12
C VAL A 311 12.76 -3.02 -11.47
N VAL A 312 11.96 -3.53 -10.52
CA VAL A 312 12.22 -4.83 -9.88
C VAL A 312 12.16 -5.97 -10.90
N ALA A 313 11.17 -6.00 -11.77
CA ALA A 313 11.04 -7.03 -12.80
C ALA A 313 12.25 -7.06 -13.75
N ILE A 314 12.76 -5.89 -14.16
CA ILE A 314 14.00 -5.77 -14.94
C ILE A 314 15.19 -6.32 -14.13
N GLY A 315 15.28 -6.01 -12.84
CA GLY A 315 16.30 -6.55 -11.95
C GLY A 315 16.28 -8.08 -11.85
N VAL A 316 15.08 -8.67 -11.69
CA VAL A 316 14.89 -10.13 -11.64
C VAL A 316 15.26 -10.77 -12.98
N LEU A 317 14.80 -10.21 -14.09
CA LEU A 317 15.13 -10.70 -15.43
C LEU A 317 16.64 -10.66 -15.66
N ASN A 318 17.30 -9.56 -15.30
CA ASN A 318 18.74 -9.43 -15.40
C ASN A 318 19.44 -10.53 -14.59
N HIS A 319 19.08 -10.71 -13.31
CA HIS A 319 19.67 -11.78 -12.49
C HIS A 319 19.45 -13.18 -13.06
N ALA A 320 18.25 -13.47 -13.59
CA ALA A 320 17.97 -14.75 -14.25
C ALA A 320 18.87 -14.98 -15.47
N ILE A 321 19.07 -13.94 -16.31
CA ILE A 321 19.99 -13.99 -17.46
C ILE A 321 21.43 -14.22 -16.99
N LEU A 322 21.90 -13.51 -15.96
CA LEU A 322 23.24 -13.67 -15.40
C LEU A 322 23.47 -15.10 -14.89
N LYS A 323 22.51 -15.67 -14.14
CA LYS A 323 22.60 -17.05 -13.67
C LYS A 323 22.62 -18.06 -14.81
N PHE A 324 21.77 -17.88 -15.81
CA PHE A 324 21.71 -18.77 -16.97
C PHE A 324 22.99 -18.71 -17.81
N ALA A 325 23.55 -17.52 -18.01
CA ALA A 325 24.84 -17.34 -18.69
C ALA A 325 25.97 -18.05 -17.93
N ASN A 326 26.02 -17.91 -16.60
CA ASN A 326 27.01 -18.60 -15.75
C ASN A 326 26.88 -20.13 -15.81
N LEU A 327 25.66 -20.67 -15.82
CA LEU A 327 25.42 -22.11 -15.98
C LEU A 327 25.88 -22.62 -17.35
N GLN A 328 25.72 -21.83 -18.41
CA GLN A 328 26.22 -22.19 -19.74
C GLN A 328 27.74 -22.07 -19.85
N LEU A 329 28.38 -21.13 -19.14
CA LEU A 329 29.83 -20.95 -19.08
C LEU A 329 30.53 -22.14 -18.43
N VAL A 330 30.02 -22.62 -17.29
CA VAL A 330 30.53 -23.83 -16.61
C VAL A 330 30.52 -25.04 -17.56
N ARG A 331 29.56 -25.11 -18.48
CA ARG A 331 29.42 -26.20 -19.44
C ARG A 331 30.30 -26.06 -20.69
N ASN A 332 30.75 -24.85 -21.04
CA ASN A 332 31.42 -24.52 -22.31
C ASN A 332 32.84 -23.94 -22.16
N HIS A 333 33.54 -24.19 -21.05
CA HIS A 333 34.94 -23.77 -20.81
C HIS A 333 35.97 -24.20 -21.89
N THR A 334 35.55 -24.91 -22.95
CA THR A 334 36.37 -25.30 -24.09
C THR A 334 36.38 -24.31 -25.26
N SER A 335 35.52 -23.28 -25.32
CA SER A 335 35.47 -22.38 -26.49
C SER A 335 36.14 -21.02 -26.26
N LYS A 336 37.22 -20.76 -27.02
CA LYS A 336 37.93 -19.47 -27.08
C LYS A 336 37.11 -18.31 -27.69
N SER A 337 35.90 -18.55 -28.19
CA SER A 337 35.03 -17.53 -28.77
C SER A 337 33.74 -17.41 -27.95
N GLY A 338 33.58 -16.28 -27.26
CA GLY A 338 32.33 -15.97 -26.57
C GLY A 338 31.23 -15.72 -27.59
N GLY A 339 30.15 -16.52 -27.54
CA GLY A 339 29.00 -16.34 -28.43
C GLY A 339 28.34 -14.96 -28.28
N ARG A 340 27.38 -14.62 -29.17
CA ARG A 340 26.67 -13.32 -29.14
C ARG A 340 26.11 -12.94 -27.77
N LEU A 341 25.64 -13.93 -27.00
CA LEU A 341 25.16 -13.76 -25.62
C LEU A 341 26.26 -13.32 -24.64
N TRP A 342 27.48 -13.86 -24.75
CA TRP A 342 28.63 -13.42 -23.93
C TRP A 342 29.06 -12.00 -24.29
N ASN A 343 29.05 -11.66 -25.58
CA ASN A 343 29.35 -10.29 -26.02
C ASN A 343 28.29 -9.30 -25.56
N LEU A 344 27.01 -9.69 -25.50
CA LEU A 344 25.94 -8.86 -24.95
C LEU A 344 26.04 -8.74 -23.42
N TYR A 345 26.37 -9.83 -22.71
CA TYR A 345 26.61 -9.86 -21.27
C TYR A 345 27.77 -8.95 -20.87
N THR A 346 28.93 -9.15 -21.49
CA THR A 346 30.12 -8.30 -21.26
C THR A 346 29.80 -6.86 -21.66
N TRP A 347 29.18 -6.60 -22.81
CA TRP A 347 28.77 -5.24 -23.17
C TRP A 347 27.87 -4.58 -22.11
N THR A 348 26.90 -5.31 -21.57
CA THR A 348 25.97 -4.81 -20.53
C THR A 348 26.70 -4.51 -19.23
N ILE A 349 27.57 -5.42 -18.77
CA ILE A 349 28.37 -5.21 -17.56
C ILE A 349 29.36 -4.06 -17.73
N ASN A 350 30.05 -4.03 -18.87
CA ASN A 350 31.14 -3.11 -19.20
C ASN A 350 30.66 -1.66 -19.35
N ARG A 351 29.45 -1.43 -19.87
CA ARG A 351 28.96 -0.09 -20.18
C ARG A 351 27.92 0.45 -19.20
N ILE A 352 27.25 -0.41 -18.42
CA ILE A 352 26.07 -0.02 -17.65
C ILE A 352 26.22 -0.24 -16.14
N THR A 353 26.80 -1.37 -15.68
CA THR A 353 26.84 -1.68 -14.23
C THR A 353 28.14 -1.32 -13.52
N VAL A 354 29.30 -1.43 -14.18
CA VAL A 354 30.62 -1.20 -13.55
C VAL A 354 31.02 0.29 -13.46
N PRO A 355 30.73 1.17 -14.44
CA PRO A 355 31.17 2.57 -14.36
C PRO A 355 30.40 3.41 -13.32
N ALA A 356 31.09 4.34 -12.64
CA ALA A 356 30.49 5.31 -11.72
C ALA A 356 29.69 6.41 -12.46
N THR A 357 28.62 6.94 -11.85
CA THR A 357 27.69 7.90 -12.52
C THR A 357 28.32 9.25 -12.81
N PHE A 358 29.12 9.77 -11.89
CA PHE A 358 29.77 11.05 -12.03
C PHE A 358 31.23 10.92 -11.57
N GLY A 359 32.17 11.09 -12.51
CA GLY A 359 33.60 10.93 -12.26
C GLY A 359 33.99 9.49 -11.94
N ASP A 360 34.95 9.33 -11.03
CA ASP A 360 35.58 8.05 -10.68
C ASP A 360 35.20 7.52 -9.28
N ARG A 361 34.23 8.17 -8.61
CA ARG A 361 33.94 7.98 -7.17
C ARG A 361 32.59 7.29 -6.96
N CYS A 362 32.60 6.02 -6.54
CA CYS A 362 31.37 5.27 -6.24
C CYS A 362 31.30 4.85 -4.75
N ALA A 363 32.44 4.49 -4.17
CA ALA A 363 32.59 4.20 -2.75
C ALA A 363 33.00 5.46 -1.96
N GLN A 364 33.73 6.39 -2.58
CA GLN A 364 34.09 7.68 -1.98
C GLN A 364 32.86 8.59 -1.84
N LYS A 365 32.86 9.37 -0.75
CA LYS A 365 31.78 10.31 -0.45
C LYS A 365 31.97 11.59 -1.27
N VAL A 366 30.89 12.06 -1.89
CA VAL A 366 30.83 13.36 -2.56
C VAL A 366 29.81 14.21 -1.81
N GLY A 367 30.29 15.21 -1.06
CA GLY A 367 29.44 16.02 -0.18
C GLY A 367 28.77 15.18 0.93
N TRP A 368 27.44 15.15 0.94
CA TRP A 368 26.63 14.56 2.02
C TRP A 368 26.20 13.10 1.77
N GLY A 369 26.70 12.44 0.72
CA GLY A 369 26.32 11.07 0.37
C GLY A 369 27.34 10.32 -0.49
N THR A 370 27.05 9.06 -0.78
CA THR A 370 27.77 8.23 -1.77
C THR A 370 27.06 8.34 -3.12
N VAL A 371 27.83 8.39 -4.21
CA VAL A 371 27.27 8.40 -5.57
C VAL A 371 27.00 6.95 -5.97
N PRO A 372 25.75 6.54 -6.17
CA PRO A 372 25.46 5.16 -6.53
C PRO A 372 25.89 4.86 -7.97
N PRO A 373 25.99 3.57 -8.37
CA PRO A 373 26.29 3.16 -9.74
C PRO A 373 25.37 3.79 -10.81
N GLN A 374 25.84 3.91 -12.06
CA GLN A 374 25.15 4.59 -13.17
C GLN A 374 23.67 4.25 -13.29
N ILE A 375 23.34 2.96 -13.31
CA ILE A 375 21.96 2.51 -13.48
C ILE A 375 21.05 2.93 -12.31
N GLN A 376 21.58 2.96 -11.08
CA GLN A 376 20.81 3.37 -9.90
C GLN A 376 20.56 4.87 -9.94
N SER A 377 21.56 5.67 -10.29
CA SER A 377 21.40 7.11 -10.45
C SER A 377 20.40 7.46 -11.55
N TRP A 378 20.45 6.80 -12.71
CA TRP A 378 19.48 7.00 -13.78
C TRP A 378 18.06 6.59 -13.35
N THR A 379 17.92 5.45 -12.67
CA THR A 379 16.62 4.99 -12.14
C THR A 379 16.03 6.02 -11.18
N LEU A 380 16.83 6.53 -10.25
CA LEU A 380 16.42 7.54 -9.29
C LEU A 380 16.12 8.89 -9.94
N PHE A 381 16.89 9.28 -10.97
CA PHE A 381 16.64 10.50 -11.73
C PHE A 381 15.32 10.42 -12.48
N VAL A 382 15.05 9.31 -13.18
CA VAL A 382 13.77 9.09 -13.88
C VAL A 382 12.62 9.06 -12.88
N PHE A 383 12.80 8.41 -11.71
CA PHE A 383 11.80 8.40 -10.66
C PHE A 383 11.50 9.80 -10.12
N LEU A 384 12.53 10.62 -9.85
CA LEU A 384 12.38 12.01 -9.41
C LEU A 384 11.68 12.85 -10.48
N LEU A 385 12.12 12.76 -11.74
CA LEU A 385 11.53 13.48 -12.86
C LEU A 385 10.05 13.12 -13.01
N LEU A 386 9.71 11.83 -12.93
CA LEU A 386 8.34 11.36 -13.03
C LEU A 386 7.49 11.90 -11.87
N ASN A 387 7.98 11.88 -10.63
CA ASN A 387 7.27 12.46 -9.48
C ASN A 387 7.01 13.96 -9.68
N VAL A 388 7.99 14.73 -10.16
CA VAL A 388 7.83 16.17 -10.41
C VAL A 388 6.82 16.41 -11.53
N VAL A 389 6.97 15.75 -12.67
CA VAL A 389 6.10 15.93 -13.84
C VAL A 389 4.66 15.54 -13.50
N LEU A 390 4.44 14.36 -12.92
CA LEU A 390 3.10 13.88 -12.56
C LEU A 390 2.46 14.70 -11.44
N SER A 391 3.23 15.43 -10.63
CA SER A 391 2.66 16.36 -9.64
C SER A 391 2.06 17.62 -10.27
N ILE A 392 2.39 17.93 -11.53
CA ILE A 392 2.04 19.19 -12.20
C ILE A 392 1.06 18.96 -13.37
N ILE A 393 1.25 17.89 -14.15
CA ILE A 393 0.44 17.63 -15.34
C ILE A 393 -0.95 17.05 -15.00
N GLY A 394 -1.87 17.10 -15.97
CA GLY A 394 -3.17 16.44 -15.82
C GLY A 394 -4.14 17.16 -14.87
N ILE A 395 -3.92 18.46 -14.62
CA ILE A 395 -4.83 19.33 -13.90
C ILE A 395 -5.66 20.13 -14.92
N ARG A 396 -6.98 19.96 -14.88
CA ARG A 396 -7.91 20.78 -15.68
C ARG A 396 -8.34 21.96 -14.81
N ILE A 397 -8.15 23.18 -15.31
CA ILE A 397 -8.55 24.42 -14.64
C ILE A 397 -9.61 25.06 -15.51
N VAL A 398 -10.73 25.43 -14.90
CA VAL A 398 -11.85 26.10 -15.59
C VAL A 398 -12.02 27.51 -15.06
N PRO A 399 -12.43 28.49 -15.90
CA PRO A 399 -12.54 29.89 -15.48
C PRO A 399 -13.53 30.11 -14.33
N ILE A 400 -14.62 29.35 -14.31
CA ILE A 400 -15.63 29.37 -13.25
C ILE A 400 -15.79 27.95 -12.75
N ASN A 401 -15.44 27.69 -11.49
CA ASN A 401 -15.61 26.40 -10.85
C ASN A 401 -16.51 26.55 -9.63
N MET A 402 -17.56 25.74 -9.53
CA MET A 402 -18.55 25.85 -8.46
C MET A 402 -18.08 25.35 -7.09
N TYR A 403 -17.07 24.49 -7.05
CA TYR A 403 -16.43 24.08 -5.79
C TYR A 403 -15.30 25.02 -5.38
N PHE A 404 -14.50 25.47 -6.36
CA PHE A 404 -13.29 26.25 -6.14
C PHE A 404 -13.30 27.51 -7.00
N PRO A 405 -14.00 28.59 -6.58
CA PRO A 405 -14.35 29.72 -7.45
C PRO A 405 -13.20 30.47 -8.12
N SER A 406 -11.98 30.37 -7.60
CA SER A 406 -10.80 31.05 -8.17
C SER A 406 -9.78 30.06 -8.70
N THR A 407 -9.03 30.46 -9.73
CA THR A 407 -7.91 29.69 -10.28
C THR A 407 -6.87 29.35 -9.20
N LYS A 408 -6.60 30.29 -8.29
CA LYS A 408 -5.69 30.06 -7.16
C LYS A 408 -6.17 28.93 -6.26
N LYS A 409 -7.46 28.90 -5.91
CA LYS A 409 -8.05 27.83 -5.08
C LYS A 409 -8.02 26.48 -5.81
N GLN A 410 -8.33 26.46 -7.11
CA GLN A 410 -8.22 25.24 -7.92
C GLN A 410 -6.80 24.68 -7.91
N ILE A 411 -5.78 25.52 -8.15
CA ILE A 411 -4.37 25.10 -8.13
C ILE A 411 -3.97 24.57 -6.75
N LEU A 412 -4.23 25.34 -5.69
CA LEU A 412 -3.88 24.94 -4.32
C LEU A 412 -4.55 23.61 -3.96
N ARG A 413 -5.85 23.45 -4.26
CA ARG A 413 -6.58 22.22 -3.99
C ARG A 413 -6.01 21.03 -4.76
N TYR A 414 -5.92 21.13 -6.08
CA TYR A 414 -5.56 20.01 -6.94
C TYR A 414 -4.10 19.59 -6.77
N VAL A 415 -3.17 20.54 -6.62
CA VAL A 415 -1.76 20.22 -6.35
C VAL A 415 -1.61 19.57 -4.98
N SER A 416 -2.31 20.07 -3.95
CA SER A 416 -2.22 19.48 -2.61
C SER A 416 -2.77 18.06 -2.58
N ASP A 417 -3.93 17.80 -3.20
CA ASP A 417 -4.49 16.45 -3.33
C ASP A 417 -3.51 15.52 -4.05
N ARG A 418 -2.96 15.97 -5.18
CA ARG A 418 -1.99 15.24 -5.99
C ARG A 418 -0.77 14.80 -5.20
N THR A 419 -0.11 15.74 -4.51
CA THR A 419 1.12 15.44 -3.79
C THR A 419 0.87 14.56 -2.57
N GLY A 420 -0.26 14.74 -1.87
CA GLY A 420 -0.66 13.87 -0.75
C GLY A 420 -0.87 12.42 -1.19
N ILE A 421 -1.61 12.21 -2.28
CA ILE A 421 -1.91 10.86 -2.81
C ILE A 421 -0.63 10.17 -3.31
N ILE A 422 0.23 10.88 -4.06
CA ILE A 422 1.50 10.31 -4.54
C ILE A 422 2.45 10.00 -3.36
N SER A 423 2.50 10.86 -2.34
CA SER A 423 3.29 10.62 -1.13
C SER A 423 2.86 9.34 -0.42
N TRP A 424 1.57 9.18 -0.16
CA TRP A 424 1.02 8.01 0.52
C TRP A 424 1.19 6.72 -0.30
N ALA A 425 1.06 6.79 -1.63
CA ALA A 425 1.33 5.66 -2.53
C ALA A 425 2.77 5.16 -2.48
N ASN A 426 3.73 5.99 -2.07
CA ASN A 426 5.15 5.61 -1.95
C ASN A 426 5.46 4.85 -0.64
N PHE A 427 4.58 4.82 0.36
CA PHE A 427 4.86 4.18 1.65
C PHE A 427 5.15 2.68 1.56
N PRO A 428 4.37 1.86 0.82
CA PRO A 428 4.71 0.45 0.59
C PRO A 428 6.13 0.26 0.07
N ILE A 429 6.58 1.15 -0.83
CA ILE A 429 7.89 1.09 -1.47
C ILE A 429 9.01 1.45 -0.47
N ILE A 430 8.78 2.43 0.40
CA ILE A 430 9.73 2.80 1.46
C ILE A 430 10.03 1.59 2.35
N TRP A 431 9.01 0.86 2.80
CA TRP A 431 9.22 -0.33 3.64
C TRP A 431 9.82 -1.48 2.86
N LEU A 432 9.38 -1.71 1.62
CA LEU A 432 9.94 -2.76 0.75
C LEU A 432 11.47 -2.65 0.64
N PHE A 433 11.98 -1.44 0.39
CA PHE A 433 13.40 -1.21 0.23
C PHE A 433 14.17 -1.02 1.55
N GLY A 434 13.47 -0.84 2.67
CA GLY A 434 14.09 -0.64 3.99
C GLY A 434 14.37 -1.93 4.76
N MET A 435 13.78 -3.06 4.37
CA MET A 435 13.88 -4.34 5.10
C MET A 435 15.13 -5.14 4.70
N ARG A 436 15.68 -5.92 5.65
CA ARG A 436 16.91 -6.72 5.47
C ARG A 436 16.63 -8.12 4.88
N ASN A 437 15.48 -8.69 5.22
CA ASN A 437 15.03 -10.02 4.81
C ASN A 437 13.93 -9.91 3.76
N ASN A 438 14.27 -9.29 2.62
CA ASN A 438 13.34 -9.13 1.51
C ASN A 438 13.56 -10.24 0.46
N LEU A 439 12.51 -11.00 0.15
CA LEU A 439 12.50 -12.00 -0.93
C LEU A 439 12.99 -11.40 -2.27
N LEU A 440 12.66 -10.14 -2.52
CA LEU A 440 13.06 -9.45 -3.74
C LEU A 440 14.56 -9.25 -3.84
N MET A 441 15.30 -9.11 -2.72
CA MET A 441 16.77 -9.02 -2.78
C MET A 441 17.39 -10.30 -3.33
N TRP A 442 16.85 -11.46 -2.94
CA TRP A 442 17.27 -12.75 -3.48
C TRP A 442 16.92 -12.88 -4.97
N LEU A 443 15.71 -12.45 -5.37
CA LEU A 443 15.26 -12.50 -6.76
C LEU A 443 16.05 -11.55 -7.66
N THR A 444 16.31 -10.30 -7.25
CA THR A 444 17.04 -9.32 -8.06
C THR A 444 18.56 -9.47 -7.98
N GLY A 445 19.07 -10.15 -6.95
CA GLY A 445 20.51 -10.31 -6.73
C GLY A 445 21.22 -9.01 -6.32
N TRP A 446 20.45 -7.99 -5.95
CA TRP A 446 20.98 -6.71 -5.48
C TRP A 446 21.33 -6.82 -4.00
N ASP A 447 22.37 -6.09 -3.61
CA ASP A 447 22.81 -6.00 -2.23
C ASP A 447 21.89 -5.09 -1.40
N PHE A 448 22.00 -5.21 -0.08
CA PHE A 448 21.25 -4.34 0.85
C PHE A 448 21.58 -2.86 0.66
N GLY A 449 22.81 -2.52 0.24
CA GLY A 449 23.21 -1.15 -0.04
C GLY A 449 22.38 -0.51 -1.14
N THR A 450 22.13 -1.24 -2.23
CA THR A 450 21.24 -0.81 -3.33
C THR A 450 19.81 -0.56 -2.85
N TYR A 451 19.22 -1.52 -2.13
CA TYR A 451 17.86 -1.39 -1.59
C TYR A 451 17.76 -0.20 -0.63
N ASN A 452 18.66 -0.11 0.34
CA ASN A 452 18.69 1.00 1.28
C ASN A 452 18.89 2.36 0.58
N ASN A 453 19.59 2.39 -0.55
CA ASN A 453 19.68 3.60 -1.36
C ASN A 453 18.33 4.03 -1.94
N PHE A 454 17.55 3.09 -2.48
CA PHE A 454 16.18 3.36 -2.94
C PHE A 454 15.26 3.79 -1.79
N HIS A 455 15.30 3.10 -0.64
CA HIS A 455 14.55 3.47 0.56
C HIS A 455 14.75 4.96 0.92
N ARG A 456 16.02 5.41 0.99
CA ARG A 456 16.34 6.80 1.34
C ARG A 456 15.77 7.81 0.36
N TRP A 457 15.86 7.55 -0.94
CA TRP A 457 15.38 8.49 -1.96
C TRP A 457 13.86 8.52 -2.07
N VAL A 458 13.20 7.37 -2.02
CA VAL A 458 11.73 7.30 -2.01
C VAL A 458 11.17 8.01 -0.78
N ALA A 459 11.77 7.80 0.39
CA ALA A 459 11.36 8.48 1.63
C ALA A 459 11.51 10.01 1.52
N ARG A 460 12.64 10.51 0.99
CA ARG A 460 12.86 11.97 0.79
C ARG A 460 11.83 12.59 -0.16
N ILE A 461 11.53 11.92 -1.27
CA ILE A 461 10.54 12.41 -2.25
C ILE A 461 9.13 12.42 -1.63
N ALA A 462 8.75 11.35 -0.93
CA ALA A 462 7.46 11.27 -0.25
C ALA A 462 7.31 12.35 0.84
N THR A 463 8.35 12.58 1.64
CA THR A 463 8.36 13.65 2.66
C THR A 463 8.22 15.03 2.03
N LEU A 464 8.93 15.30 0.92
CA LEU A 464 8.80 16.59 0.22
C LEU A 464 7.38 16.80 -0.32
N GLN A 465 6.76 15.75 -0.88
CA GLN A 465 5.38 15.80 -1.35
C GLN A 465 4.37 16.01 -0.21
N ALA A 466 4.61 15.40 0.96
CA ALA A 466 3.79 15.61 2.16
C ALA A 466 3.91 17.07 2.67
N ILE A 467 5.10 17.66 2.65
CA ILE A 467 5.30 19.07 2.99
C ILE A 467 4.53 19.98 2.03
N VAL A 468 4.61 19.72 0.72
CA VAL A 468 3.86 20.50 -0.29
C VAL A 468 2.34 20.35 -0.08
N HIS A 469 1.87 19.14 0.25
CA HIS A 469 0.47 18.87 0.59
C HIS A 469 0.01 19.69 1.80
N SER A 470 0.74 19.62 2.93
CA SER A 470 0.40 20.36 4.16
C SER A 470 0.42 21.88 3.95
N ILE A 471 1.44 22.41 3.26
CA ILE A 471 1.54 23.85 2.97
C ILE A 471 0.40 24.30 2.06
N GLY A 472 0.09 23.55 1.01
CA GLY A 472 -0.94 23.91 0.05
C GLY A 472 -2.35 23.90 0.67
N TYR A 473 -2.65 22.92 1.53
CA TYR A 473 -3.90 22.89 2.30
C TYR A 473 -3.99 24.00 3.35
N SER A 474 -2.90 24.24 4.08
CA SER A 474 -2.83 25.34 5.05
C SER A 474 -3.09 26.69 4.38
N TRP A 475 -2.48 26.92 3.21
CA TRP A 475 -2.70 28.14 2.44
C TRP A 475 -4.12 28.22 1.88
N LEU A 476 -4.67 27.12 1.36
CA LEU A 476 -6.06 27.08 0.86
C LEU A 476 -7.06 27.51 1.95
N VAL A 477 -6.93 26.97 3.15
CA VAL A 477 -7.81 27.26 4.29
C VAL A 477 -7.69 28.72 4.76
N ILE A 478 -6.45 29.24 4.83
CA ILE A 478 -6.22 30.64 5.21
C ILE A 478 -6.82 31.60 4.15
N GLU A 479 -6.73 31.24 2.87
CA GLU A 479 -7.34 32.03 1.78
C GLU A 479 -8.88 32.04 1.86
N GLU A 480 -9.49 30.99 2.40
CA GLU A 480 -10.95 30.86 2.49
C GLU A 480 -11.58 31.65 3.63
N GLY A 481 -10.96 31.63 4.82
CA GLY A 481 -11.56 32.24 6.02
C GLY A 481 -10.56 32.86 6.99
N GLY A 482 -9.33 33.10 6.55
CA GLY A 482 -8.26 33.68 7.36
C GLY A 482 -7.78 32.75 8.47
N TRP A 483 -7.02 33.33 9.41
CA TRP A 483 -6.44 32.61 10.54
C TRP A 483 -7.46 31.96 11.46
N GLN A 484 -8.63 32.58 11.64
CA GLN A 484 -9.68 32.02 12.50
C GLN A 484 -10.22 30.70 11.95
N GLN A 485 -10.46 30.64 10.64
CA GLN A 485 -10.88 29.41 9.99
C GLN A 485 -9.81 28.33 10.12
N TYR A 486 -8.54 28.68 9.88
CA TYR A 486 -7.42 27.75 10.06
C TYR A 486 -7.39 27.11 11.45
N LEU A 487 -7.58 27.91 12.51
CA LEU A 487 -7.66 27.40 13.88
C LEU A 487 -8.85 26.45 14.08
N ASN A 488 -9.99 26.70 13.44
CA ASN A 488 -11.14 25.82 13.51
C ASN A 488 -10.88 24.44 12.88
N TRP A 489 -10.00 24.34 11.88
CA TRP A 489 -9.67 23.05 11.27
C TRP A 489 -8.94 22.10 12.23
N TRP A 490 -8.26 22.62 13.26
CA TRP A 490 -7.61 21.81 14.29
C TRP A 490 -8.57 21.00 15.16
N TYR A 491 -9.88 21.27 15.14
CA TYR A 491 -10.88 20.42 15.79
C TYR A 491 -11.09 19.08 15.07
N TYR A 492 -10.73 18.98 13.79
CA TYR A 492 -10.91 17.75 13.02
C TYR A 492 -9.70 16.84 13.17
N MET A 493 -9.95 15.58 13.55
CA MET A 493 -8.89 14.60 13.80
C MET A 493 -7.93 14.46 12.63
N PHE A 494 -8.47 14.25 11.42
CA PHE A 494 -7.66 14.04 10.23
C PHE A 494 -6.70 15.21 9.95
N TRP A 495 -7.07 16.44 10.32
CA TRP A 495 -6.25 17.62 10.07
C TRP A 495 -4.99 17.63 10.94
N TRP A 496 -5.17 17.61 12.27
CA TRP A 496 -4.02 17.72 13.18
C TRP A 496 -3.12 16.47 13.14
N VAL A 497 -3.68 15.26 12.95
CA VAL A 497 -2.86 14.05 12.79
C VAL A 497 -2.08 14.06 11.47
N GLY A 498 -2.60 14.72 10.42
CA GLY A 498 -1.89 14.94 9.15
C GLY A 498 -0.69 15.86 9.32
N GLU A 499 -0.86 16.97 10.06
CA GLU A 499 0.25 17.87 10.39
C GLU A 499 1.32 17.17 11.25
N VAL A 500 0.91 16.39 12.25
CA VAL A 500 1.82 15.55 13.05
C VAL A 500 2.56 14.56 12.16
N ALA A 501 1.89 13.92 11.20
CA ALA A 501 2.52 13.00 10.27
C ALA A 501 3.61 13.69 9.44
N THR A 502 3.33 14.87 8.86
CA THR A 502 4.33 15.65 8.09
C THR A 502 5.53 16.05 8.96
N ILE A 503 5.30 16.45 10.22
CA ILE A 503 6.38 16.76 11.17
C ILE A 503 7.22 15.51 11.45
N VAL A 504 6.58 14.37 11.74
CA VAL A 504 7.27 13.09 12.01
C VAL A 504 8.07 12.63 10.78
N MET A 505 7.52 12.74 9.56
CA MET A 505 8.24 12.45 8.31
C MET A 505 9.47 13.34 8.14
N SER A 506 9.36 14.62 8.47
CA SER A 506 10.47 15.57 8.40
C SER A 506 11.56 15.26 9.43
N LEU A 507 11.17 14.94 10.66
CA LEU A 507 12.08 14.51 11.73
C LEU A 507 12.76 13.18 11.39
N LEU A 508 12.05 12.23 10.81
CA LEU A 508 12.62 10.97 10.31
C LEU A 508 13.74 11.22 9.29
N VAL A 509 13.49 12.06 8.29
CA VAL A 509 14.51 12.41 7.28
C VAL A 509 15.68 13.18 7.90
N GLY A 510 15.39 14.14 8.79
CA GLY A 510 16.41 14.94 9.47
C GLY A 510 17.30 14.12 10.41
N ALA A 511 16.72 13.28 11.26
CA ALA A 511 17.47 12.38 12.16
C ALA A 511 18.25 11.30 11.38
N SER A 512 17.81 10.97 10.16
CA SER A 512 18.50 10.04 9.26
C SER A 512 19.68 10.67 8.51
N PHE A 513 20.01 11.94 8.78
CA PHE A 513 21.16 12.59 8.16
C PHE A 513 22.46 11.90 8.57
N TYR A 514 23.37 11.76 7.61
CA TYR A 514 24.54 10.88 7.74
C TYR A 514 25.39 11.17 9.00
N TRP A 515 25.59 12.47 9.31
CA TRP A 515 26.39 12.90 10.45
C TRP A 515 25.77 12.47 11.79
N ILE A 516 24.46 12.71 11.99
CA ILE A 516 23.73 12.34 13.21
C ILE A 516 23.75 10.82 13.39
N ARG A 517 23.37 10.09 12.34
CA ARG A 517 23.30 8.63 12.33
C ARG A 517 24.64 7.97 12.66
N ARG A 518 25.75 8.53 12.18
CA ARG A 518 27.09 7.94 12.42
C ARG A 518 27.54 8.09 13.87
N GLN A 519 27.21 9.21 14.52
CA GLN A 519 27.66 9.44 15.90
C GLN A 519 26.92 8.56 16.89
N GLN A 520 25.62 8.36 16.71
CA GLN A 520 24.76 7.60 17.64
C GLN A 520 23.83 6.65 16.89
N TYR A 521 24.41 5.62 16.25
CA TYR A 521 23.67 4.70 15.39
C TYR A 521 22.54 3.95 16.12
N GLU A 522 22.79 3.47 17.33
CA GLU A 522 21.79 2.70 18.10
C GLU A 522 20.59 3.57 18.51
N LEU A 523 20.85 4.79 18.98
CA LEU A 523 19.79 5.75 19.31
C LEU A 523 18.98 6.11 18.07
N PHE A 524 19.68 6.38 16.96
CA PHE A 524 19.05 6.64 15.67
C PHE A 524 18.10 5.50 15.28
N LEU A 525 18.54 4.25 15.36
CA LEU A 525 17.75 3.10 14.94
C LEU A 525 16.46 2.95 15.76
N VAL A 526 16.54 3.08 17.09
CA VAL A 526 15.38 2.99 17.99
C VAL A 526 14.39 4.12 17.72
N VAL A 527 14.88 5.36 17.68
CA VAL A 527 14.05 6.54 17.43
C VAL A 527 13.39 6.46 16.04
N HIS A 528 14.12 6.01 15.02
CA HIS A 528 13.59 5.83 13.67
C HIS A 528 12.46 4.79 13.63
N ILE A 529 12.59 3.66 14.32
CA ILE A 529 11.54 2.64 14.39
C ILE A 529 10.30 3.17 15.09
N ILE A 530 10.45 3.81 16.26
CA ILE A 530 9.32 4.37 17.03
C ILE A 530 8.57 5.41 16.20
N MET A 531 9.30 6.35 15.59
CA MET A 531 8.69 7.37 14.72
C MET A 531 8.05 6.77 13.46
N SER A 532 8.58 5.68 12.91
CA SER A 532 7.99 4.99 11.77
C SER A 532 6.65 4.31 12.12
N ILE A 533 6.54 3.72 13.32
CA ILE A 533 5.27 3.19 13.83
C ILE A 533 4.26 4.33 14.03
N ALA A 534 4.69 5.39 14.71
CA ALA A 534 3.86 6.56 14.96
C ALA A 534 3.34 7.14 13.64
N LEU A 535 4.22 7.27 12.63
CA LEU A 535 3.87 7.74 11.29
C LEU A 535 2.77 6.90 10.64
N LEU A 536 2.87 5.57 10.65
CA LEU A 536 1.84 4.70 10.06
C LEU A 536 0.50 4.85 10.78
N VAL A 537 0.50 4.95 12.12
CA VAL A 537 -0.72 5.15 12.91
C VAL A 537 -1.35 6.52 12.65
N THR A 538 -0.55 7.60 12.64
CA THR A 538 -1.06 8.94 12.35
C THR A 538 -1.57 9.06 10.92
N MET A 539 -0.93 8.40 9.96
CA MET A 539 -1.42 8.40 8.58
C MET A 539 -2.72 7.60 8.42
N LEU A 540 -2.89 6.47 9.12
CA LEU A 540 -4.16 5.74 9.12
C LEU A 540 -5.31 6.61 9.68
N ALA A 541 -5.04 7.34 10.77
CA ALA A 541 -5.99 8.31 11.31
C ALA A 541 -6.23 9.50 10.36
N HIS A 542 -5.22 9.95 9.61
CA HIS A 542 -5.35 11.03 8.64
C HIS A 542 -6.27 10.63 7.48
N VAL A 543 -6.10 9.44 6.92
CA VAL A 543 -6.89 8.97 5.77
C VAL A 543 -8.25 8.40 6.14
N SER A 544 -8.61 8.34 7.43
CA SER A 544 -9.89 7.80 7.90
C SER A 544 -11.10 8.56 7.36
N ILE A 545 -10.92 9.80 6.91
CA ILE A 545 -11.94 10.61 6.23
C ILE A 545 -12.47 9.95 4.95
N PHE A 546 -11.70 9.05 4.34
CA PHE A 546 -12.05 8.35 3.10
C PHE A 546 -12.71 6.98 3.31
N ASN A 547 -13.18 6.67 4.53
CA ASN A 547 -13.93 5.44 4.83
C ASN A 547 -13.26 4.14 4.35
N GLY A 548 -11.93 4.07 4.45
CA GLY A 548 -11.15 2.87 4.15
C GLY A 548 -10.59 2.76 2.72
N GLU A 549 -10.88 3.70 1.83
CA GLU A 549 -10.39 3.65 0.42
C GLU A 549 -8.85 3.62 0.32
N TYR A 550 -8.16 4.25 1.27
CA TYR A 550 -6.70 4.38 1.29
C TYR A 550 -6.00 3.45 2.29
N ASP A 551 -6.72 2.55 2.96
CA ASP A 551 -6.19 1.69 4.02
C ASP A 551 -5.17 0.67 3.50
N VAL A 552 -5.24 0.32 2.21
CA VAL A 552 -4.30 -0.62 1.58
C VAL A 552 -2.84 -0.17 1.73
N PHE A 553 -2.59 1.14 1.69
CA PHE A 553 -1.25 1.71 1.81
C PHE A 553 -0.71 1.67 3.26
N PHE A 554 -1.57 1.44 4.26
CA PHE A 554 -1.17 1.14 5.63
C PHE A 554 -0.86 -0.36 5.80
N TRP A 555 -1.75 -1.22 5.31
CA TRP A 555 -1.64 -2.67 5.53
C TRP A 555 -0.44 -3.30 4.81
N VAL A 556 -0.11 -2.86 3.59
CA VAL A 556 1.02 -3.42 2.83
C VAL A 556 2.37 -3.22 3.54
N PRO A 557 2.77 -2.02 3.99
CA PRO A 557 3.96 -1.84 4.83
C PRO A 557 3.97 -2.71 6.09
N CYS A 558 2.82 -2.81 6.78
CA CYS A 558 2.69 -3.65 7.98
C CYS A 558 2.98 -5.12 7.66
N PHE A 559 2.43 -5.66 6.58
CA PHE A 559 2.70 -7.03 6.16
C PHE A 559 4.16 -7.25 5.75
N ILE A 560 4.76 -6.32 4.98
CA ILE A 560 6.18 -6.38 4.61
C ILE A 560 7.05 -6.43 5.86
N TRP A 561 6.75 -5.59 6.85
CA TRP A 561 7.55 -5.50 8.05
C TRP A 561 7.42 -6.75 8.93
N VAL A 562 6.20 -7.23 9.17
CA VAL A 562 5.96 -8.45 9.93
C VAL A 562 6.59 -9.66 9.24
N ALA A 563 6.44 -9.79 7.92
CA ALA A 563 7.07 -10.87 7.15
C ALA A 563 8.60 -10.87 7.29
N ASP A 564 9.25 -9.70 7.22
CA ASP A 564 10.69 -9.57 7.45
C ASP A 564 11.09 -10.07 8.85
N ARG A 565 10.32 -9.72 9.90
CA ARG A 565 10.59 -10.20 11.28
C ARG A 565 10.40 -11.70 11.43
N VAL A 566 9.36 -12.27 10.80
CA VAL A 566 9.11 -13.71 10.82
C VAL A 566 10.23 -14.47 10.10
N ILE A 567 10.62 -14.04 8.89
CA ILE A 567 11.72 -14.67 8.14
C ILE A 567 13.02 -14.62 8.94
N ARG A 568 13.31 -13.50 9.60
CA ARG A 568 14.46 -13.36 10.49
C ARG A 568 14.43 -14.34 11.65
N ALA A 569 13.30 -14.45 12.34
CA ALA A 569 13.14 -15.38 13.46
C ALA A 569 13.33 -16.85 13.02
N LEU A 570 12.74 -17.21 11.87
CA LEU A 570 12.91 -18.54 11.27
C LEU A 570 14.37 -18.82 10.91
N ARG A 571 15.10 -17.83 10.38
CA ARG A 571 16.52 -17.95 10.03
C ARG A 571 17.42 -18.15 11.25
N ILE A 572 17.17 -17.41 12.32
CA ILE A 572 17.89 -17.58 13.60
C ILE A 572 17.62 -18.98 14.18
N ALA A 573 16.36 -19.42 14.17
CA ALA A 573 15.97 -20.75 14.62
C ALA A 573 16.60 -21.87 13.75
N ALA A 574 16.77 -21.64 12.44
CA ALA A 574 17.42 -22.58 11.54
C ALA A 574 18.94 -22.70 11.78
N PHE A 575 19.61 -21.66 12.30
CA PHE A 575 21.01 -21.78 12.71
C PHE A 575 21.15 -22.53 14.04
N ASN A 576 20.25 -22.28 15.00
CA ASN A 576 20.24 -23.02 16.25
C ASN A 576 18.80 -23.12 16.81
N PRO A 577 18.20 -24.33 16.85
CA PRO A 577 16.85 -24.53 17.38
C PRO A 577 16.70 -24.17 18.86
N LYS A 578 17.80 -24.18 19.65
CA LYS A 578 17.80 -23.78 21.06
C LYS A 578 17.78 -22.25 21.24
N LEU A 579 17.68 -21.49 20.15
CA LEU A 579 17.64 -20.02 20.13
C LEU A 579 18.85 -19.33 20.76
N TYR A 580 19.98 -20.01 21.02
CA TYR A 580 21.27 -19.40 21.32
C TYR A 580 22.39 -20.44 21.17
N THR A 581 23.61 -19.97 20.94
CA THR A 581 24.82 -20.81 20.93
C THR A 581 25.90 -20.22 21.83
N TRP A 582 26.76 -21.07 22.38
CA TRP A 582 27.94 -20.66 23.12
C TRP A 582 29.08 -20.45 22.13
N ALA A 583 29.58 -19.22 22.06
CA ALA A 583 30.74 -18.82 21.28
C ALA A 583 31.91 -18.52 22.21
N THR A 584 33.12 -18.56 21.67
CA THR A 584 34.34 -18.23 22.40
C THR A 584 34.95 -16.97 21.83
N SER A 585 35.19 -15.96 22.67
CA SER A 585 35.87 -14.72 22.29
C SER A 585 37.26 -14.63 22.92
N VAL A 586 38.26 -14.25 22.12
CA VAL A 586 39.64 -13.99 22.56
C VAL A 586 40.12 -12.67 21.96
N TYR A 587 40.72 -11.81 22.78
CA TYR A 587 41.31 -10.55 22.31
C TYR A 587 42.83 -10.63 22.36
N HIS A 588 43.51 -10.33 21.26
CA HIS A 588 44.98 -10.27 21.25
C HIS A 588 45.45 -8.80 21.26
N PRO A 589 46.13 -8.33 22.34
CA PRO A 589 46.55 -6.93 22.44
C PRO A 589 47.52 -6.48 21.33
N SER A 590 48.40 -7.38 20.87
CA SER A 590 49.40 -7.10 19.83
C SER A 590 48.78 -6.91 18.44
N SER A 591 47.76 -7.70 18.09
CA SER A 591 47.06 -7.57 16.80
C SER A 591 45.88 -6.60 16.85
N ASN A 592 45.41 -6.22 18.05
CA ASN A 592 44.21 -5.42 18.28
C ASN A 592 42.98 -5.97 17.54
N ILE A 593 42.77 -7.29 17.63
CA ILE A 593 41.66 -8.02 17.01
C ILE A 593 41.03 -8.95 18.04
N VAL A 594 39.71 -9.04 17.99
CA VAL A 594 38.93 -10.05 18.71
C VAL A 594 38.62 -11.20 17.76
N ARG A 595 39.08 -12.40 18.09
CA ARG A 595 38.68 -13.65 17.43
C ARG A 595 37.43 -14.17 18.12
N LEU A 596 36.34 -14.32 17.37
CA LEU A 596 35.09 -14.91 17.86
C LEU A 596 34.83 -16.22 17.12
N VAL A 597 34.87 -17.33 17.84
CA VAL A 597 34.69 -18.70 17.32
C VAL A 597 33.29 -19.18 17.70
N ILE A 598 32.49 -19.54 16.70
CA ILE A 598 31.11 -19.99 16.89
C ILE A 598 30.95 -21.42 16.36
N PRO A 599 30.47 -22.37 17.18
CA PRO A 599 30.14 -23.70 16.70
C PRO A 599 28.86 -23.66 15.86
N TRP A 600 28.85 -24.38 14.74
CA TRP A 600 27.71 -24.46 13.82
C TRP A 600 27.19 -25.90 13.63
N SER A 601 27.58 -26.84 14.49
CA SER A 601 27.14 -28.24 14.43
C SER A 601 25.63 -28.45 14.49
N SER A 602 24.88 -27.52 15.10
CA SER A 602 23.42 -27.54 15.19
C SER A 602 22.71 -26.77 14.05
N SER A 603 23.45 -26.17 13.12
CA SER A 603 22.90 -25.42 12.01
C SER A 603 22.32 -26.33 10.93
N VAL A 604 21.14 -25.98 10.43
CA VAL A 604 20.47 -26.71 9.34
C VAL A 604 21.18 -26.49 7.99
N TYR A 605 22.00 -25.45 7.88
CA TYR A 605 22.75 -25.11 6.67
C TYR A 605 24.25 -24.99 6.96
N LYS A 606 25.07 -25.23 5.93
CA LYS A 606 26.53 -25.04 5.97
C LYS A 606 26.90 -23.57 5.67
N PRO A 607 27.78 -22.93 6.46
CA PRO A 607 28.35 -21.63 6.13
C PRO A 607 29.07 -21.64 4.77
N GLY A 608 28.94 -20.55 4.02
CA GLY A 608 29.54 -20.42 2.68
C GLY A 608 30.63 -19.34 2.62
N PRO A 609 31.61 -19.45 1.70
CA PRO A 609 32.59 -18.40 1.44
C PRO A 609 31.95 -17.06 1.09
N GLY A 610 32.52 -15.97 1.59
CA GLY A 610 32.03 -14.60 1.36
C GLY A 610 30.68 -14.26 2.00
N THR A 611 30.13 -15.14 2.84
CA THR A 611 28.88 -14.85 3.56
C THR A 611 29.16 -14.09 4.86
N PHE A 612 28.18 -13.29 5.30
CA PHE A 612 28.23 -12.56 6.55
C PHE A 612 27.00 -12.83 7.41
N TYR A 613 27.16 -12.63 8.73
CA TYR A 613 26.16 -12.94 9.74
C TYR A 613 26.02 -11.77 10.69
N TYR A 614 24.78 -11.48 11.10
CA TYR A 614 24.52 -10.57 12.20
C TYR A 614 24.62 -11.35 13.51
N ILE A 615 25.51 -10.88 14.38
CA ILE A 615 25.78 -11.49 15.67
C ILE A 615 25.17 -10.62 16.76
N HIS A 616 24.40 -11.25 17.64
CA HIS A 616 23.91 -10.66 18.87
C HIS A 616 24.65 -11.29 20.04
N VAL A 617 25.17 -10.48 20.97
CA VAL A 617 25.77 -10.98 22.22
C VAL A 617 24.77 -10.79 23.34
N LEU A 618 24.35 -11.90 23.96
CA LEU A 618 23.26 -11.96 24.95
C LEU A 618 23.71 -11.74 26.39
N ASN A 619 25.01 -11.59 26.64
CA ASN A 619 25.59 -11.53 27.98
C ASN A 619 25.35 -10.21 28.73
N GLY A 620 24.70 -9.21 28.12
CA GLY A 620 24.51 -7.89 28.71
C GLY A 620 23.15 -7.27 28.40
N PRO A 621 22.87 -6.06 28.93
CA PRO A 621 21.57 -5.41 28.78
C PRO A 621 21.25 -5.10 27.32
N ARG A 622 22.26 -4.86 26.47
CA ARG A 622 22.09 -4.50 25.05
C ARG A 622 22.03 -5.71 24.11
N CYS A 623 21.39 -6.80 24.55
CA CYS A 623 21.28 -8.05 23.80
C CYS A 623 20.47 -7.93 22.49
N TRP A 624 19.73 -6.84 22.32
CA TRP A 624 18.98 -6.52 21.10
C TRP A 624 19.87 -6.00 19.95
N GLU A 625 21.08 -5.51 20.25
CA GLU A 625 22.01 -5.00 19.23
C GLU A 625 22.47 -6.14 18.31
N SER A 626 22.54 -5.86 17.00
CA SER A 626 22.88 -6.84 15.98
C SER A 626 23.94 -6.27 15.06
N HIS A 627 25.12 -6.87 14.99
CA HIS A 627 26.23 -6.35 14.18
C HIS A 627 26.69 -7.36 13.13
N PRO A 628 26.86 -6.93 11.86
CA PRO A 628 27.26 -7.80 10.78
C PRO A 628 28.76 -8.07 10.79
N PHE A 629 29.15 -9.34 10.62
CA PHE A 629 30.54 -9.77 10.47
C PHE A 629 30.64 -10.84 9.39
N THR A 630 31.67 -10.74 8.55
CA THR A 630 31.98 -11.75 7.52
C THR A 630 32.66 -12.94 8.17
N VAL A 631 32.29 -14.15 7.76
CA VAL A 631 33.01 -15.36 8.17
C VAL A 631 34.42 -15.30 7.60
N ALA A 632 35.43 -15.38 8.46
CA ALA A 632 36.83 -15.40 8.02
C ALA A 632 37.24 -16.81 7.60
N THR A 633 36.99 -17.80 8.44
CA THR A 633 37.28 -19.22 8.17
C THR A 633 36.16 -20.08 8.74
N PHE A 634 35.95 -21.26 8.17
CA PHE A 634 35.04 -22.27 8.70
C PHE A 634 35.66 -23.65 8.52
N THR A 635 35.50 -24.51 9.53
CA THR A 635 36.01 -25.87 9.52
C THR A 635 34.86 -26.87 9.34
N ASP A 636 35.10 -27.89 8.52
CA ASP A 636 34.24 -29.06 8.38
C ASP A 636 34.84 -30.25 9.15
N GLU A 637 34.08 -31.30 9.41
CA GLU A 637 34.60 -32.48 10.11
C GLU A 637 35.81 -33.08 9.38
N GLY A 638 36.96 -33.17 10.08
CA GLY A 638 38.15 -33.88 9.62
C GLY A 638 39.47 -33.09 9.61
N GLU A 639 39.49 -31.80 9.93
CA GLU A 639 40.73 -31.00 10.02
C GLU A 639 40.97 -30.45 11.44
N PRO A 640 42.22 -30.52 11.97
CA PRO A 640 42.52 -30.24 13.37
C PRO A 640 42.47 -28.73 13.70
N ALA A 641 41.48 -28.33 14.51
CA ALA A 641 41.28 -27.02 15.10
C ALA A 641 42.16 -26.77 16.35
N SER A 642 42.99 -27.74 16.76
CA SER A 642 43.89 -27.62 17.92
C SER A 642 45.00 -26.57 17.77
N LYS A 643 45.08 -25.83 16.65
CA LYS A 643 46.04 -24.73 16.43
C LYS A 643 45.42 -23.32 16.50
N LEU A 644 44.10 -23.19 16.62
CA LEU A 644 43.39 -21.90 16.46
C LEU A 644 43.33 -21.01 17.72
N LEU A 645 43.85 -21.48 18.85
CA LEU A 645 43.86 -20.75 20.12
C LEU A 645 45.27 -20.84 20.70
N GLY A 646 46.08 -19.79 20.45
CA GLY A 646 47.51 -19.75 20.71
C GLY A 646 47.94 -20.35 22.05
N GLU A 647 48.69 -21.44 21.98
CA GLU A 647 49.35 -22.04 23.12
C GLU A 647 50.60 -21.20 23.47
N GLN A 648 50.46 -20.37 24.51
CA GLN A 648 51.59 -19.80 25.24
C GLN A 648 51.39 -20.12 26.72
N ALA A 649 51.62 -21.39 27.08
CA ALA A 649 51.90 -21.78 28.46
C ALA A 649 53.43 -21.76 28.66
N PRO A 650 53.94 -21.11 29.72
CA PRO A 650 55.38 -21.10 30.00
C PRO A 650 55.84 -22.49 30.47
N LEU A 651 56.86 -23.02 29.81
CA LEU A 651 57.58 -24.22 30.24
C LEU A 651 58.30 -23.93 31.57
N LEU A 652 57.87 -24.61 32.64
CA LEU A 652 58.70 -24.87 33.81
C LEU A 652 58.79 -26.40 33.97
N GLU A 653 59.97 -26.93 33.71
CA GLU A 653 60.36 -28.27 34.16
C GLU A 653 60.45 -28.25 35.69
N ASP A 654 59.78 -29.19 36.36
CA ASP A 654 60.41 -29.82 37.52
C ASP A 654 59.91 -31.25 37.75
N ASN A 655 60.85 -32.09 38.18
CA ASN A 655 60.74 -33.53 38.35
C ASN A 655 60.11 -33.88 39.70
N THR A 656 59.08 -34.75 39.75
CA THR A 656 59.02 -35.98 40.60
C THR A 656 57.63 -36.67 40.55
N PRO A 657 57.54 -37.99 40.83
CA PRO A 657 56.38 -38.84 40.51
C PRO A 657 55.47 -39.18 41.71
N GLU A 658 54.30 -39.76 41.40
CA GLU A 658 53.29 -40.37 42.31
C GLU A 658 52.34 -39.36 43.00
N GLN A 659 51.00 -39.51 43.06
CA GLN A 659 50.18 -40.70 43.32
C GLN A 659 48.67 -40.46 43.00
N SER A 660 47.89 -41.53 42.78
CA SER A 660 46.40 -41.64 42.72
C SER A 660 45.67 -41.06 41.48
N LEU A 661 45.13 -41.83 40.53
CA LEU A 661 44.07 -42.87 40.56
C LEU A 661 42.75 -42.38 41.22
N GLU A 662 41.85 -41.82 40.40
CA GLU A 662 40.51 -42.38 40.06
C GLU A 662 39.54 -41.27 39.62
N ALA A 663 39.13 -41.28 38.34
CA ALA A 663 37.77 -40.92 37.90
C ALA A 663 37.57 -41.24 36.40
N ILE A 664 37.18 -42.48 36.15
CA ILE A 664 36.09 -42.92 35.26
C ILE A 664 36.16 -42.56 33.76
N GLU A 665 36.26 -43.66 33.00
CA GLU A 665 36.02 -43.89 31.59
C GLU A 665 34.83 -43.13 30.97
N SER A 666 35.12 -42.37 29.92
CA SER A 666 34.43 -42.43 28.61
C SER A 666 35.09 -41.42 27.69
N ARG A 667 36.22 -41.84 27.10
CA ARG A 667 36.76 -41.18 25.90
C ARG A 667 35.83 -41.53 24.75
N ASP A 668 34.71 -40.82 24.66
CA ASP A 668 34.06 -40.62 23.37
C ASP A 668 35.11 -39.96 22.47
N ILE A 669 35.31 -40.56 21.31
CA ILE A 669 36.13 -40.03 20.23
C ILE A 669 35.43 -38.75 19.77
N LEU A 670 35.71 -37.64 20.43
CA LEU A 670 35.11 -36.34 20.14
C LEU A 670 35.64 -35.87 18.79
N SER A 671 34.87 -36.13 17.73
CA SER A 671 34.92 -35.36 16.50
C SER A 671 34.94 -33.88 16.86
N GLU A 672 36.00 -33.16 16.49
CA GLU A 672 36.11 -31.74 16.81
C GLU A 672 34.88 -30.98 16.26
N PRO A 673 34.31 -30.05 17.04
CA PRO A 673 33.08 -29.38 16.66
C PRO A 673 33.31 -28.52 15.41
N ARG A 674 32.40 -28.59 14.44
CA ARG A 674 32.41 -27.71 13.27
C ARG A 674 32.31 -26.25 13.73
N THR A 675 33.29 -25.42 13.38
CA THR A 675 33.35 -24.02 13.83
C THR A 675 33.42 -23.04 12.67
N MET A 676 33.01 -21.81 12.94
CA MET A 676 33.23 -20.65 12.07
C MET A 676 33.85 -19.53 12.90
N THR A 677 34.83 -18.85 12.33
CA THR A 677 35.63 -17.82 13.00
C THR A 677 35.40 -16.46 12.38
N PHE A 678 35.26 -15.45 13.24
CA PHE A 678 35.13 -14.05 12.87
C PHE A 678 36.33 -13.25 13.41
N LEU A 679 36.91 -12.41 12.56
CA LEU A 679 37.96 -11.47 12.96
C LEU A 679 37.34 -10.07 13.13
N ILE A 680 37.18 -9.66 14.37
CA ILE A 680 36.46 -8.44 14.74
C ILE A 680 37.46 -7.37 15.17
N ARG A 681 37.53 -6.27 14.41
CA ARG A 681 38.33 -5.11 14.78
C ARG A 681 37.58 -4.24 15.81
N PRO A 682 38.19 -3.93 16.96
CA PRO A 682 37.59 -3.02 17.94
C PRO A 682 37.52 -1.60 17.39
N TYR A 683 36.31 -1.06 17.36
CA TYR A 683 35.97 0.35 17.18
C TYR A 683 35.17 0.80 18.41
N ASP A 684 34.21 1.72 18.24
CA ASP A 684 33.34 2.17 19.32
C ASP A 684 32.13 1.26 19.51
N GLY A 685 31.43 1.42 20.65
CA GLY A 685 30.13 0.79 20.90
C GLY A 685 30.22 -0.71 21.15
N PHE A 686 29.58 -1.53 20.32
CA PHE A 686 29.51 -2.98 20.51
C PHE A 686 30.89 -3.65 20.50
N THR A 687 31.73 -3.28 19.53
CA THR A 687 33.03 -3.92 19.33
C THR A 687 34.04 -3.56 20.42
N SER A 688 34.00 -2.34 20.98
CA SER A 688 34.82 -2.00 22.17
C SER A 688 34.39 -2.82 23.38
N ARG A 689 33.08 -2.99 23.63
CA ARG A 689 32.61 -3.79 24.77
C ARG A 689 33.00 -5.25 24.64
N LEU A 690 32.93 -5.80 23.43
CA LEU A 690 33.39 -7.16 23.16
C LEU A 690 34.90 -7.30 23.42
N ARG A 691 35.70 -6.31 22.99
CA ARG A 691 37.13 -6.22 23.32
C ARG A 691 37.35 -6.16 24.82
N ASP A 692 36.70 -5.24 25.52
CA ASP A 692 36.92 -4.98 26.95
C ASP A 692 36.64 -6.24 27.77
N THR A 693 35.54 -6.94 27.44
CA THR A 693 35.14 -8.22 28.05
C THR A 693 36.19 -9.30 27.80
N ALA A 694 36.67 -9.45 26.56
CA ALA A 694 37.68 -10.44 26.22
C ALA A 694 39.09 -10.09 26.77
N SER A 695 39.40 -8.80 26.91
CA SER A 695 40.69 -8.30 27.41
C SER A 695 40.85 -8.47 28.91
N ALA A 696 39.75 -8.41 29.67
CA ALA A 696 39.77 -8.55 31.12
C ALA A 696 40.25 -9.93 31.60
N GLU A 697 40.07 -10.97 30.76
CA GLU A 697 40.43 -12.35 31.06
C GLU A 697 41.62 -12.84 30.22
N TRP A 698 42.24 -11.99 29.39
CA TRP A 698 43.35 -12.39 28.51
C TRP A 698 44.53 -12.97 29.32
N PRO A 699 45.15 -14.10 28.93
CA PRO A 699 45.00 -14.83 27.65
C PRO A 699 43.91 -15.91 27.62
N LYS A 700 43.01 -15.97 28.61
CA LYS A 700 41.94 -16.97 28.66
C LYS A 700 40.83 -16.68 27.66
N ASN A 701 40.18 -17.77 27.27
CA ASN A 701 39.01 -17.78 26.41
C ASN A 701 37.75 -17.36 27.20
N VAL A 702 37.00 -16.39 26.68
CA VAL A 702 35.77 -15.93 27.34
C VAL A 702 34.53 -16.49 26.62
N PRO A 703 33.64 -17.22 27.33
CA PRO A 703 32.39 -17.71 26.74
C PRO A 703 31.38 -16.58 26.53
N GLN A 704 30.82 -16.51 25.33
CA GLN A 704 29.79 -15.57 24.91
C GLN A 704 28.52 -16.31 24.52
N ARG A 705 27.37 -15.94 25.09
CA ARG A 705 26.07 -16.39 24.55
C ARG A 705 25.73 -15.55 23.34
N VAL A 706 25.53 -16.17 22.19
CA VAL A 706 25.23 -15.44 20.95
C VAL A 706 24.01 -15.95 20.20
N LEU A 707 23.31 -15.03 19.52
CA LEU A 707 22.39 -15.35 18.42
C LEU A 707 23.09 -15.08 17.10
N VAL A 708 22.93 -16.00 16.17
CA VAL A 708 23.44 -15.88 14.82
C VAL A 708 22.27 -15.74 13.87
N ASP A 709 22.24 -14.61 13.18
CA ASP A 709 21.27 -14.29 12.14
C ASP A 709 22.01 -14.28 10.80
N GLY A 710 21.76 -15.27 9.95
CA GLY A 710 22.39 -15.42 8.64
C GLY A 710 22.10 -16.77 8.01
N PRO A 711 22.76 -17.13 6.89
CA PRO A 711 23.75 -16.33 6.18
C PRO A 711 23.10 -15.16 5.43
N TYR A 712 23.86 -14.09 5.26
CA TYR A 712 23.56 -12.99 4.34
C TYR A 712 24.69 -12.87 3.30
N GLY A 713 24.36 -12.27 2.15
CA GLY A 713 25.25 -12.24 1.00
C GLY A 713 25.23 -13.55 0.21
N HIS A 714 26.14 -13.67 -0.76
CA HIS A 714 26.22 -14.83 -1.64
C HIS A 714 27.65 -15.07 -2.06
N THR A 715 28.02 -16.35 -2.13
CA THR A 715 29.33 -16.79 -2.59
C THR A 715 29.54 -16.39 -4.05
N ARG A 716 30.63 -15.68 -4.32
CA ARG A 716 31.04 -15.29 -5.67
C ARG A 716 31.72 -16.47 -6.36
N PRO A 717 31.48 -16.70 -7.66
CA PRO A 717 32.06 -17.83 -8.37
C PRO A 717 33.52 -17.57 -8.77
N LEU A 718 34.38 -17.18 -7.81
CA LEU A 718 35.77 -16.80 -8.07
C LEU A 718 36.61 -17.96 -8.66
N HIS A 719 36.24 -19.20 -8.35
CA HIS A 719 36.86 -20.42 -8.89
C HIS A 719 36.64 -20.63 -10.40
N LEU A 720 35.71 -19.89 -11.02
CA LEU A 720 35.48 -19.96 -12.48
C LEU A 720 36.48 -19.12 -13.29
N PHE A 721 37.30 -18.30 -12.63
CA PHE A 721 38.30 -17.46 -13.27
C PHE A 721 39.66 -18.15 -13.27
N ASP A 722 40.44 -17.95 -14.33
CA ASP A 722 41.80 -18.48 -14.43
C ASP A 722 42.72 -17.80 -13.41
N ASN A 723 42.49 -16.50 -13.16
CA ASN A 723 43.29 -15.66 -12.28
C ASN A 723 42.41 -14.86 -11.33
N VAL A 724 42.78 -14.82 -10.05
CA VAL A 724 42.08 -14.03 -9.04
C VAL A 724 43.09 -13.12 -8.33
N ILE A 725 42.76 -11.83 -8.24
CA ILE A 725 43.52 -10.87 -7.44
C ILE A 725 42.65 -10.25 -6.37
N PHE A 726 43.18 -10.22 -5.15
CA PHE A 726 42.58 -9.55 -4.00
C PHE A 726 43.37 -8.28 -3.70
N VAL A 727 42.69 -7.15 -3.69
CA VAL A 727 43.23 -5.83 -3.32
C VAL A 727 42.55 -5.41 -2.02
N ILE A 728 43.22 -5.65 -0.90
CA ILE A 728 42.60 -5.69 0.42
C ILE A 728 43.23 -4.69 1.38
N GLY A 729 42.42 -4.06 2.23
CA GLY A 729 42.87 -3.15 3.29
C GLY A 729 42.36 -3.53 4.68
N GLY A 730 43.24 -3.50 5.68
CA GLY A 730 42.89 -3.68 7.10
C GLY A 730 42.28 -5.05 7.39
N SER A 731 41.14 -5.06 8.11
CA SER A 731 40.40 -6.29 8.42
C SER A 731 39.67 -6.90 7.22
N GLY A 732 39.74 -6.29 6.03
CA GLY A 732 39.17 -6.87 4.80
C GLY A 732 39.79 -8.22 4.40
N ILE A 733 40.88 -8.64 5.03
CA ILE A 733 41.53 -9.95 4.83
C ILE A 733 40.59 -11.13 5.07
N VAL A 734 39.52 -10.93 5.84
CA VAL A 734 38.45 -11.92 6.02
C VAL A 734 37.84 -12.40 4.69
N VAL A 735 37.82 -11.55 3.65
CA VAL A 735 37.27 -11.91 2.34
C VAL A 735 38.10 -13.04 1.71
N PRO A 736 39.39 -12.87 1.36
CA PRO A 736 40.17 -13.97 0.79
C PRO A 736 40.28 -15.19 1.72
N LEU A 737 40.35 -14.99 3.05
CA LEU A 737 40.34 -16.12 4.01
C LEU A 737 39.10 -17.00 3.84
N SER A 738 37.92 -16.38 3.66
CA SER A 738 36.66 -17.11 3.53
C SER A 738 36.60 -17.99 2.28
N TYR A 739 37.37 -17.63 1.24
CA TYR A 739 37.47 -18.37 -0.02
C TYR A 739 38.69 -19.29 -0.08
N LEU A 740 39.56 -19.31 0.94
CA LEU A 740 40.87 -19.95 0.85
C LEU A 740 40.77 -21.42 0.45
N GLN A 741 39.91 -22.20 1.12
CA GLN A 741 39.68 -23.62 0.79
C GLN A 741 39.20 -23.85 -0.65
N LEU A 742 38.39 -22.92 -1.18
CA LEU A 742 37.90 -23.00 -2.57
C LEU A 742 38.98 -22.60 -3.59
N LEU A 743 39.91 -21.73 -3.19
CA LEU A 743 40.95 -21.15 -4.04
C LEU A 743 42.28 -21.94 -4.01
N THR A 744 42.45 -22.84 -3.04
CA THR A 744 43.59 -23.76 -2.97
C THR A 744 43.19 -25.23 -3.18
N GLY A 745 41.89 -25.50 -3.32
CA GLY A 745 41.36 -26.84 -3.56
C GLY A 745 41.50 -27.35 -5.01
N PRO A 746 40.88 -28.50 -5.35
CA PRO A 746 41.02 -29.14 -6.66
C PRO A 746 40.52 -28.30 -7.84
N THR A 747 39.56 -27.41 -7.59
CA THR A 747 38.95 -26.50 -8.59
C THR A 747 39.56 -25.10 -8.53
N ALA A 748 40.78 -24.99 -8.00
CA ALA A 748 41.43 -23.70 -7.79
C ALA A 748 41.77 -22.99 -9.11
N PRO A 749 41.72 -21.64 -9.11
CA PRO A 749 42.31 -20.84 -10.18
C PRO A 749 43.80 -21.16 -10.39
N ARG A 750 44.30 -20.90 -11.60
CA ARG A 750 45.73 -21.07 -11.95
C ARG A 750 46.61 -20.21 -11.07
N THR A 751 46.15 -19.00 -10.74
CA THR A 751 46.85 -18.09 -9.84
C THR A 751 45.89 -17.33 -8.94
N VAL A 752 46.31 -17.13 -7.70
CA VAL A 752 45.63 -16.36 -6.68
C VAL A 752 46.66 -15.42 -6.06
N LYS A 753 46.53 -14.11 -6.29
CA LYS A 753 47.41 -13.11 -5.67
C LYS A 753 46.64 -12.30 -4.63
N ILE A 754 47.13 -12.27 -3.39
CA ILE A 754 46.58 -11.48 -2.30
C ILE A 754 47.51 -10.29 -2.05
N HIS A 755 47.07 -9.09 -2.41
CA HIS A 755 47.73 -7.85 -2.07
C HIS A 755 47.02 -7.22 -0.88
N TRP A 756 47.66 -7.24 0.29
CA TRP A 756 47.05 -6.84 1.55
C TRP A 756 47.79 -5.66 2.20
N ALA A 757 47.10 -4.52 2.31
CA ALA A 757 47.58 -3.37 3.04
C ALA A 757 47.12 -3.41 4.50
N VAL A 758 48.08 -3.45 5.44
CA VAL A 758 47.82 -3.57 6.88
C VAL A 758 48.64 -2.55 7.67
N ARG A 759 48.13 -2.15 8.84
CA ARG A 759 48.80 -1.19 9.75
C ARG A 759 49.54 -1.90 10.87
N GLU A 760 49.00 -2.99 11.38
CA GLU A 760 49.54 -3.75 12.51
C GLU A 760 50.29 -4.99 12.00
N PRO A 761 51.64 -5.04 12.11
CA PRO A 761 52.44 -6.21 11.71
C PRO A 761 52.03 -7.49 12.44
N ALA A 762 51.77 -7.40 13.74
CA ALA A 762 51.36 -8.53 14.57
C ALA A 762 50.01 -9.14 14.12
N PHE A 763 49.08 -8.34 13.59
CA PHE A 763 47.84 -8.87 13.03
C PHE A 763 48.09 -9.69 11.76
N ALA A 764 48.96 -9.20 10.89
CA ALA A 764 49.33 -9.93 9.69
C ALA A 764 50.07 -11.23 9.99
N LEU A 765 51.00 -11.22 10.94
CA LEU A 765 51.69 -12.42 11.40
C LEU A 765 50.73 -13.44 12.02
N ASP A 766 49.77 -13.00 12.85
CA ASP A 766 48.74 -13.87 13.42
C ASP A 766 47.90 -14.53 12.33
N VAL A 767 47.40 -13.78 11.35
CA VAL A 767 46.61 -14.33 10.24
C VAL A 767 47.44 -15.32 9.39
N LEU A 768 48.71 -15.01 9.11
CA LEU A 768 49.59 -15.88 8.34
C LEU A 768 49.86 -17.21 9.07
N LYS A 769 50.13 -17.17 10.38
CA LYS A 769 50.45 -18.34 11.20
C LYS A 769 49.22 -19.19 11.52
N THR A 770 48.08 -18.55 11.73
CA THR A 770 46.88 -19.20 12.26
C THR A 770 45.90 -19.60 11.15
N ASP A 771 45.68 -18.75 10.14
CA ASP A 771 44.60 -18.94 9.16
C ASP A 771 45.09 -19.30 7.75
N ILE A 772 46.33 -18.98 7.38
CA ILE A 772 46.89 -19.19 6.03
C ILE A 772 48.01 -20.24 6.02
N ALA A 773 48.52 -20.67 7.17
CA ALA A 773 49.73 -21.49 7.26
C ALA A 773 49.71 -22.72 6.36
N ASP A 774 48.59 -23.45 6.33
CA ASP A 774 48.45 -24.66 5.50
C ASP A 774 48.37 -24.34 4.00
N ALA A 775 47.90 -23.14 3.64
CA ALA A 775 47.79 -22.68 2.26
C ALA A 775 49.09 -22.07 1.71
N LEU A 776 50.03 -21.62 2.55
CA LEU A 776 51.30 -21.01 2.11
C LEU A 776 52.19 -21.95 1.26
N GLY A 777 51.95 -23.26 1.32
CA GLY A 777 52.62 -24.25 0.46
C GLY A 777 52.01 -24.42 -0.93
N SER A 778 50.88 -23.77 -1.22
CA SER A 778 50.15 -23.94 -2.50
C SER A 778 50.88 -23.21 -3.63
N THR A 779 51.14 -23.91 -4.74
CA THR A 779 51.90 -23.36 -5.88
C THR A 779 51.19 -22.23 -6.62
N ASN A 780 49.87 -22.12 -6.46
CA ASN A 780 49.05 -21.11 -7.13
C ASN A 780 48.81 -19.86 -6.27
N LEU A 781 49.20 -19.85 -4.99
CA LEU A 781 48.95 -18.74 -4.07
C LEU A 781 50.20 -17.86 -3.89
N SER A 782 50.02 -16.55 -4.04
CA SER A 782 51.07 -15.56 -3.77
C SER A 782 50.51 -14.46 -2.88
N ILE A 783 51.24 -14.10 -1.83
CA ILE A 783 50.80 -13.10 -0.85
C ILE A 783 51.82 -11.98 -0.79
N GLU A 784 51.34 -10.77 -1.01
CA GLU A 784 52.11 -9.53 -0.92
C GLU A 784 51.49 -8.62 0.15
N ILE A 785 52.27 -8.30 1.18
CA ILE A 785 51.82 -7.50 2.32
C ILE A 785 52.46 -6.12 2.25
N HIS A 786 51.62 -5.10 2.23
CA HIS A 786 52.00 -3.70 2.25
C HIS A 786 51.86 -3.14 3.67
N LEU A 787 52.98 -2.96 4.35
CA LEU A 787 53.03 -2.33 5.67
C LEU A 787 52.93 -0.80 5.51
N THR A 788 51.84 -0.24 6.03
CA THR A 788 51.49 1.18 5.86
C THR A 788 52.03 2.09 6.97
N THR A 789 52.59 1.50 8.03
CA THR A 789 53.27 2.17 9.15
C THR A 789 54.77 1.94 9.06
N HIS A 790 55.57 2.81 9.69
CA HIS A 790 56.99 2.58 9.82
C HIS A 790 57.25 1.47 10.84
N THR A 791 57.48 0.26 10.34
CA THR A 791 57.92 -0.90 11.14
C THR A 791 59.45 -0.94 11.16
N PRO A 792 60.09 -0.99 12.35
CA PRO A 792 61.53 -1.16 12.47
C PRO A 792 62.03 -2.41 11.73
N GLN A 793 63.26 -2.37 11.22
CA GLN A 793 63.81 -3.45 10.39
C GLN A 793 63.92 -4.79 11.16
N ASP A 794 64.11 -4.72 12.47
CA ASP A 794 64.34 -5.88 13.33
C ASP A 794 63.08 -6.77 13.48
N GLU A 795 61.88 -6.18 13.40
CA GLU A 795 60.58 -6.90 13.42
C GLU A 795 60.23 -7.58 12.08
N LEU A 796 61.03 -7.38 11.03
CA LEU A 796 60.83 -8.00 9.71
C LEU A 796 61.50 -9.39 9.60
N SER A 797 62.22 -9.84 10.62
CA SER A 797 62.97 -11.10 10.61
C SER A 797 62.11 -12.35 10.87
N GLU A 798 60.91 -12.21 11.45
CA GLU A 798 60.02 -13.33 11.82
C GLU A 798 58.99 -13.76 10.74
N TRP A 799 59.13 -13.29 9.50
CA TRP A 799 58.12 -13.50 8.46
C TRP A 799 58.38 -14.76 7.61
N PRO A 800 57.33 -15.48 7.17
CA PRO A 800 57.49 -16.61 6.26
C PRO A 800 58.16 -16.21 4.94
N SER A 801 59.13 -17.01 4.48
CA SER A 801 59.91 -16.71 3.26
C SER A 801 59.06 -16.68 1.98
N GLN A 802 57.88 -17.28 2.01
CA GLN A 802 56.91 -17.31 0.91
C GLN A 802 56.11 -16.01 0.74
N VAL A 803 56.22 -15.06 1.68
CA VAL A 803 55.44 -13.81 1.68
C VAL A 803 56.32 -12.63 1.24
N MET A 804 55.83 -11.84 0.29
CA MET A 804 56.53 -10.64 -0.17
C MET A 804 56.12 -9.42 0.68
N LEU A 805 57.09 -8.81 1.36
CA LEU A 805 56.86 -7.60 2.16
C LEU A 805 57.22 -6.35 1.37
N ARG A 806 56.29 -5.40 1.30
CA ARG A 806 56.51 -4.05 0.75
C ARG A 806 56.17 -2.98 1.78
N ARG A 807 56.88 -1.85 1.71
CA ARG A 807 56.59 -0.66 2.52
C ARG A 807 55.75 0.33 1.73
N GLY A 808 54.81 0.98 2.39
CA GLY A 808 53.99 2.06 1.81
C GLY A 808 52.55 1.63 1.51
N ARG A 809 51.77 2.54 0.92
CA ARG A 809 50.39 2.27 0.52
C ARG A 809 50.36 1.43 -0.75
N ILE A 810 49.41 0.53 -0.84
CA ILE A 810 49.12 -0.22 -2.06
C ILE A 810 48.58 0.73 -3.14
N ASP A 811 49.19 0.67 -4.32
CA ASP A 811 48.65 1.31 -5.52
C ASP A 811 47.76 0.30 -6.25
N ALA A 812 46.46 0.34 -5.93
CA ALA A 812 45.46 -0.55 -6.51
C ALA A 812 45.43 -0.47 -8.04
N SER A 813 45.70 0.70 -8.63
CA SER A 813 45.65 0.89 -10.08
C SER A 813 46.80 0.17 -10.76
N THR A 814 48.00 0.32 -10.22
CA THR A 814 49.20 -0.34 -10.75
C THR A 814 49.14 -1.85 -10.58
N VAL A 815 48.66 -2.34 -9.43
CA VAL A 815 48.49 -3.79 -9.18
C VAL A 815 47.54 -4.43 -10.21
N VAL A 816 46.37 -3.81 -10.43
CA VAL A 816 45.36 -4.34 -11.37
C VAL A 816 45.88 -4.29 -12.81
N ARG A 817 46.52 -3.19 -13.22
CA ARG A 817 47.06 -3.02 -14.57
C ARG A 817 48.17 -4.02 -14.87
N ASN A 818 49.18 -4.12 -14.00
CA ASN A 818 50.29 -5.04 -14.18
C ASN A 818 49.78 -6.48 -14.30
N ARG A 819 48.83 -6.89 -13.45
CA ARG A 819 48.26 -8.23 -13.55
C ARG A 819 47.54 -8.45 -14.88
N SER A 820 46.76 -7.48 -15.34
CA SER A 820 46.05 -7.60 -16.62
C SER A 820 46.98 -7.74 -17.82
N GLU A 821 48.15 -7.10 -17.77
CA GLU A 821 49.20 -7.19 -18.80
C GLU A 821 49.93 -8.55 -18.74
N GLU A 822 50.10 -9.14 -17.56
CA GLU A 822 50.76 -10.45 -17.37
C GLU A 822 49.96 -11.63 -17.95
N ILE A 823 48.63 -11.56 -18.00
CA ILE A 823 47.72 -12.72 -18.23
C ILE A 823 47.06 -12.73 -19.61
N LEU A 824 47.61 -12.01 -20.59
CA LEU A 824 47.10 -11.81 -21.97
C LEU A 824 46.15 -12.92 -22.49
N GLY A 825 44.84 -12.65 -22.42
CA GLY A 825 43.77 -13.50 -22.98
C GLY A 825 43.07 -14.46 -22.00
N GLU A 826 43.57 -14.58 -20.76
CA GLU A 826 42.93 -15.34 -19.67
C GLU A 826 41.89 -14.49 -18.92
N SER A 827 41.00 -15.16 -18.18
CA SER A 827 40.00 -14.48 -17.34
C SER A 827 40.58 -13.99 -16.01
N LEU A 828 40.14 -12.82 -15.55
CA LEU A 828 40.62 -12.17 -14.32
C LEU A 828 39.46 -11.71 -13.44
N ALA A 829 39.44 -12.16 -12.19
CA ALA A 829 38.59 -11.58 -11.14
C ALA A 829 39.41 -10.61 -10.29
N VAL A 830 38.93 -9.38 -10.18
CA VAL A 830 39.51 -8.34 -9.31
C VAL A 830 38.58 -8.13 -8.12
N VAL A 831 39.01 -8.53 -6.93
CA VAL A 831 38.24 -8.40 -5.69
C VAL A 831 38.82 -7.29 -4.83
N ALA A 832 38.03 -6.26 -4.53
CA ALA A 832 38.44 -5.16 -3.67
C ALA A 832 37.64 -5.14 -2.35
N CYS A 833 38.33 -5.09 -1.21
CA CYS A 833 37.72 -4.94 0.11
C CYS A 833 38.63 -4.09 1.00
N GLY A 834 38.21 -2.85 1.31
CA GLY A 834 39.03 -1.94 2.09
C GLY A 834 38.55 -0.50 2.07
N PRO A 835 39.45 0.47 2.32
CA PRO A 835 39.12 1.90 2.26
C PRO A 835 38.48 2.28 0.92
N ALA A 836 37.47 3.16 0.98
CA ALA A 836 36.70 3.60 -0.20
C ALA A 836 37.58 4.07 -1.37
N GLN A 837 38.68 4.76 -1.10
CA GLN A 837 39.61 5.21 -2.14
C GLN A 837 40.25 4.04 -2.89
N MET A 838 40.73 3.04 -2.17
CA MET A 838 41.35 1.84 -2.75
C MET A 838 40.36 1.06 -3.62
N ALA A 839 39.11 0.90 -3.14
CA ALA A 839 38.07 0.23 -3.91
C ALA A 839 37.72 1.00 -5.19
N ASP A 840 37.62 2.34 -5.11
CA ASP A 840 37.36 3.20 -6.27
C ASP A 840 38.50 3.15 -7.28
N ASP A 841 39.76 3.21 -6.83
CA ASP A 841 40.94 3.14 -7.72
C ASP A 841 41.00 1.79 -8.46
N ALA A 842 40.71 0.68 -7.78
CA ALA A 842 40.60 -0.64 -8.39
C ALA A 842 39.45 -0.70 -9.41
N ARG A 843 38.26 -0.21 -9.06
CA ARG A 843 37.08 -0.20 -9.96
C ARG A 843 37.33 0.65 -11.20
N LYS A 844 37.88 1.85 -11.02
CA LYS A 844 38.23 2.77 -12.10
C LYS A 844 39.19 2.10 -13.07
N THR A 845 40.24 1.47 -12.54
CA THR A 845 41.24 0.79 -13.37
C THR A 845 40.61 -0.34 -14.17
N VAL A 846 39.77 -1.19 -13.57
CA VAL A 846 39.03 -2.22 -14.32
C VAL A 846 38.16 -1.60 -15.41
N ALA A 847 37.44 -0.53 -15.11
CA ALA A 847 36.61 0.17 -16.10
C ALA A 847 37.44 0.74 -17.26
N ASP A 848 38.62 1.29 -17.00
CA ASP A 848 39.54 1.79 -18.02
C ASP A 848 40.13 0.67 -18.89
N LEU A 849 40.49 -0.47 -18.29
CA LEU A 849 40.96 -1.66 -19.02
C LEU A 849 39.88 -2.23 -19.94
N LEU A 850 38.63 -2.30 -19.45
CA LEU A 850 37.47 -2.71 -20.24
C LEU A 850 37.21 -1.74 -21.41
N ARG A 851 37.35 -0.43 -21.19
CA ARG A 851 37.21 0.60 -22.26
C ARG A 851 38.30 0.47 -23.32
N ASN A 852 39.51 0.06 -22.93
CA ASN A 852 40.64 -0.16 -23.84
C ASN A 852 40.58 -1.52 -24.56
N GLY A 853 39.47 -2.26 -24.44
CA GLY A 853 39.23 -3.49 -25.20
C GLY A 853 39.77 -4.77 -24.57
N ILE A 854 40.27 -4.73 -23.33
CA ILE A 854 40.60 -5.95 -22.60
C ILE A 854 39.29 -6.64 -22.19
N LEU A 855 39.06 -7.84 -22.70
CA LEU A 855 37.86 -8.65 -22.42
C LEU A 855 38.14 -9.65 -21.29
N ARG A 856 37.09 -10.11 -20.59
CA ARG A 856 37.14 -11.16 -19.53
C ARG A 856 37.75 -10.74 -18.18
N ILE A 857 37.71 -9.45 -17.86
CA ILE A 857 38.00 -8.95 -16.50
C ILE A 857 36.68 -8.62 -15.80
N GLU A 858 36.50 -9.09 -14.57
CA GLU A 858 35.33 -8.76 -13.73
C GLU A 858 35.76 -8.16 -12.40
N TYR A 859 35.02 -7.15 -11.93
CA TYR A 859 35.29 -6.47 -10.67
C TYR A 859 34.24 -6.86 -9.62
N PHE A 860 34.71 -7.29 -8.46
CA PHE A 860 33.91 -7.60 -7.29
C PHE A 860 34.31 -6.66 -6.16
N GLU A 861 33.33 -5.95 -5.62
CA GLU A 861 33.52 -5.15 -4.40
C GLU A 861 32.81 -5.82 -3.24
N GLU A 862 33.56 -6.05 -2.18
CA GLU A 862 33.01 -6.40 -0.87
C GLU A 862 33.27 -5.20 0.03
N SER A 863 32.26 -4.37 0.24
CA SER A 863 32.36 -3.22 1.14
C SER A 863 31.21 -3.14 2.11
N PHE A 864 31.57 -2.85 3.35
CA PHE A 864 30.65 -2.84 4.48
C PHE A 864 30.56 -1.41 5.02
N GLN A 865 29.73 -0.60 4.36
CA GLN A 865 29.57 0.83 4.65
C GLN A 865 28.45 1.12 5.66
N TRP A 866 28.41 0.41 6.79
CA TRP A 866 27.40 0.65 7.84
C TRP A 866 27.61 2.00 8.54
#